data_AF-A0A841GTJ3-F1
#
_entry.id   AF-A0A841GTJ3-F1
#
_cell.length_a   1.000
_cell.length_b   1.000
_cell.length_c   1.000
_cell.angle_alpha   90.00
_cell.angle_beta   90.00
_cell.angle_gamma   90.00
#
_symmetry.space_group_name_H-M   'P 1'
#
loop_
_entity.id
_entity.type
_entity.pdbx_description
1 polymer ?
#
loop_
_entity_poly.entity_id
_entity_poly.type
_entity_poly.pdbx_seq_one_letter_code
_entity_poly.pdbx_strand_id
1 'polypeptide(L)'
;MIRAKCAASAVFLLALAACTGDATSPVAPDGDPSLAIVDAAHSAAAPGFYFLPPTVKGAAPSGTFDATLQPRVEICELAGSLCGATVASFSFGTGSSSVRVDAGAEHYITNWHTSKSLNPDKFYRIQVFVGAFRLGYADADVVSGGKDKHSVDETQFVAVKAGQTIPIKFRIETGIAAQVVVSPASATINTGATQQFTATVPDLHGAPLPAAAVVWTTSNAAVATVDGSGLATGTGVGTATITATSGASSGSAMLTVLNPNTPPVAAADTFQAIGNVTVPVAAPGVLANDTDAEGNSLSAVAGTYATTGGGTVTLAADGGFSYLSAAGFTGADTFAYTVTDGQATSTAVATVSSAYRVWYVDNSAGVAGDGRDASPFATLKAAESASAAGETVFVRGGNGGAAGYDEGFIMKAGQSLTGEGITSPIQVVLNGATVTLLAPAGTPNLARATAGTGIQLATNNTVQGVRVATSDGAGIAGDGFGTFTAAQVSVDATGGAALDLENGTAAAAFGSVSSTGSGANGLRLVNVGGTLSATGGLLTGAAGPAVLVAGGNGIVTYAGDVVSTVRTARVDGRTGGVLTLSGSLNDTGAGILVQDNAAGTIAFTGASKVISTGASTGVTLADNGSAAIQFAGGGLAITTTSGDGFRATDGGVVTVTGAGNAILTSAGTALRVVDATTGAAGLSFRSIAAADGVNGIVLQNTGGANTLQVTGTGSAGSGGTIQSMSGDAVRMENVSGVSLASVIIRDNLGSGIAGENVSGFALAESTVLNNGDSPAADEAGIRFHNLLGSSSITGSFIGGSVEDNLRVANSSGVLNRLTLSSATFAANAAATGGDGVSILGSGSAVVNVTVQNSQFTGARVNLLRVALSGSAQGDVVLGSNSFGNTHPAIVPGAGGVALETGGGAAALTYDISGNSFRDAVGSALSVQEGVGTGTVSGVIRGNTVGVAGFANSGSQQGSGISLTSVGAGSHTVAVTGNQVRQYNNQGVLLQIGDASAGGNGTLNATVTSNVIAEPGTAPTAKNGIHLNAGLITSDNPQVCVDLGGPGSLANAVTGSGSGGAAGTDLRLRQRFLTTVRLPGYAGGNADNAAVVAFEQARNGGTPTGLAQNAVATGGGGFVGGAGCPQP
;
A
#
# COMPACT_ATOMS: atom_id res chain seq x y z
N MET A 1 16.83 -22.53 31.25
CA MET A 1 18.27 -22.21 31.09
C MET A 1 18.33 -20.70 30.88
N ILE A 2 18.86 -19.83 31.73
CA ILE A 2 19.81 -19.93 32.85
C ILE A 2 19.29 -19.02 33.98
N ARG A 3 19.16 -19.60 35.19
CA ARG A 3 19.16 -18.88 36.47
C ARG A 3 20.62 -18.78 36.92
N ALA A 4 21.04 -17.65 37.46
CA ALA A 4 21.78 -17.56 38.73
C ALA A 4 22.17 -16.11 39.02
N LYS A 5 21.53 -15.55 40.04
CA LYS A 5 22.15 -14.59 40.95
C LYS A 5 23.27 -15.34 41.69
N CYS A 6 24.47 -14.78 41.74
CA CYS A 6 25.31 -14.87 42.94
C CYS A 6 26.22 -13.65 43.00
N ALA A 7 26.16 -13.01 44.16
CA ALA A 7 26.98 -11.90 44.56
C ALA A 7 28.46 -12.31 44.58
N ALA A 8 29.28 -11.48 43.95
CA ALA A 8 30.68 -11.34 44.29
C ALA A 8 31.04 -9.88 43.96
N SER A 9 30.93 -9.02 44.98
CA SER A 9 31.60 -7.73 44.96
C SER A 9 33.10 -7.99 44.88
N ALA A 10 33.65 -7.85 43.67
CA ALA A 10 35.08 -7.80 43.43
C ALA A 10 35.38 -6.46 42.78
N VAL A 11 35.78 -5.52 43.63
CA VAL A 11 36.41 -4.26 43.30
C VAL A 11 37.75 -4.54 42.62
N PHE A 12 38.02 -3.91 41.48
CA PHE A 12 39.39 -3.67 41.02
C PHE A 12 39.54 -2.19 40.65
N LEU A 13 39.92 -1.47 41.69
CA LEU A 13 40.52 -0.15 41.68
C LEU A 13 41.91 -0.26 41.02
N LEU A 14 42.30 0.71 40.20
CA LEU A 14 43.72 0.97 39.99
C LEU A 14 44.05 2.34 40.59
N ALA A 15 45.05 2.26 41.47
CA ALA A 15 45.93 3.31 41.95
C ALA A 15 45.61 3.96 43.31
N LEU A 16 46.67 3.89 44.14
CA LEU A 16 47.02 4.64 45.35
C LEU A 16 46.57 4.08 46.72
N ALA A 17 47.55 3.44 47.38
CA ALA A 17 48.16 3.82 48.66
C ALA A 17 47.22 4.43 49.74
N ALA A 18 47.24 4.04 51.02
CA ALA A 18 48.10 3.17 51.81
C ALA A 18 47.39 2.91 53.15
N CYS A 19 47.75 1.84 53.85
CA CYS A 19 47.63 1.77 55.31
C CYS A 19 49.04 1.67 55.92
N THR A 20 49.22 2.46 56.98
CA THR A 20 50.32 2.63 57.94
C THR A 20 50.59 1.33 58.75
N GLY A 21 51.69 1.06 59.46
CA GLY A 21 53.02 1.62 59.83
C GLY A 21 53.89 0.40 60.27
N ASP A 22 55.20 0.40 60.58
CA ASP A 22 56.04 1.32 61.35
C ASP A 22 57.54 0.89 61.27
N ALA A 23 58.45 1.86 61.48
CA ALA A 23 59.83 1.82 62.02
C ALA A 23 61.06 1.26 61.25
N THR A 24 62.19 1.95 61.43
CA THR A 24 63.47 2.01 60.66
C THR A 24 64.73 1.42 61.38
N SER A 25 65.80 1.13 60.61
CA SER A 25 67.20 0.60 60.89
C SER A 25 68.23 1.65 61.46
N PRO A 26 69.60 1.44 61.67
CA PRO A 26 70.54 0.30 62.05
C PRO A 26 71.87 0.63 62.91
N VAL A 27 72.72 -0.39 63.27
CA VAL A 27 74.24 -0.57 63.56
C VAL A 27 75.05 -0.08 64.85
N ALA A 28 76.10 -0.87 65.29
CA ALA A 28 77.04 -0.93 66.50
C ALA A 28 78.45 -0.20 66.45
N PRO A 29 79.39 -0.13 67.49
CA PRO A 29 80.55 -1.08 67.82
C PRO A 29 81.31 -1.04 69.25
N ASP A 30 82.45 -1.80 69.44
CA ASP A 30 83.34 -2.28 70.61
C ASP A 30 84.39 -1.35 71.37
N GLY A 31 84.93 -1.76 72.57
CA GLY A 31 86.24 -1.32 73.19
C GLY A 31 86.51 -1.48 74.75
N ASP A 32 87.72 -1.91 75.18
CA ASP A 32 88.29 -2.12 76.56
C ASP A 32 88.27 -0.84 77.48
N PRO A 33 88.13 -0.90 78.83
CA PRO A 33 87.76 0.23 79.67
C PRO A 33 88.88 1.23 79.90
N SER A 34 88.73 2.46 79.41
CA SER A 34 89.51 3.61 79.87
C SER A 34 89.30 3.80 81.38
N LEU A 35 90.38 3.62 82.16
CA LEU A 35 90.51 3.92 83.59
C LEU A 35 89.79 5.23 83.92
N ALA A 36 88.73 5.20 84.73
CA ALA A 36 87.89 6.39 84.86
C ALA A 36 87.26 6.54 86.25
N ILE A 37 87.72 7.58 86.95
CA ILE A 37 86.90 8.30 87.91
C ILE A 37 86.12 9.34 87.09
N VAL A 38 84.80 9.17 87.02
CA VAL A 38 83.85 10.10 86.38
C VAL A 38 83.05 10.79 87.45
N ASP A 39 83.47 12.01 87.74
CA ASP A 39 82.73 12.98 88.53
C ASP A 39 83.00 14.40 87.98
N ALA A 40 82.48 15.42 88.66
CA ALA A 40 82.61 16.81 88.24
C ALA A 40 84.05 17.34 88.30
N ALA A 41 84.90 16.79 89.18
CA ALA A 41 86.30 17.20 89.28
C ALA A 41 87.16 16.57 88.16
N HIS A 42 86.79 15.37 87.71
CA HIS A 42 87.67 14.55 86.87
C HIS A 42 87.25 14.43 85.40
N SER A 43 85.95 14.55 85.05
CA SER A 43 85.53 14.36 83.64
C SER A 43 84.24 15.06 83.17
N ALA A 44 83.83 16.16 83.80
CA ALA A 44 82.78 17.11 83.36
C ALA A 44 81.39 16.54 82.95
N ALA A 45 81.11 15.25 83.16
CA ALA A 45 79.93 14.57 82.62
C ALA A 45 78.64 14.82 83.44
N ALA A 46 78.76 15.28 84.69
CA ALA A 46 77.64 15.76 85.50
C ALA A 46 78.15 16.89 86.42
N PRO A 47 77.97 18.18 86.06
CA PRO A 47 78.37 19.28 86.94
C PRO A 47 77.65 19.17 88.30
N GLY A 48 78.41 19.14 89.40
CA GLY A 48 77.87 19.06 90.77
C GLY A 48 77.93 17.70 91.47
N PHE A 49 78.53 16.66 90.90
CA PHE A 49 78.75 15.36 91.57
C PHE A 49 80.24 15.10 91.87
N TYR A 50 80.62 14.63 93.07
CA TYR A 50 82.04 14.42 93.45
C TYR A 50 82.27 13.16 94.31
N PHE A 51 83.36 12.41 94.10
CA PHE A 51 83.87 11.39 95.04
C PHE A 51 84.89 11.99 96.04
N LEU A 52 84.99 11.46 97.28
CA LEU A 52 85.78 12.07 98.38
C LEU A 52 86.79 11.10 99.07
N PRO A 53 87.83 11.61 99.77
CA PRO A 53 88.80 10.77 100.51
C PRO A 53 88.19 9.99 101.70
N PRO A 54 88.65 8.76 102.00
CA PRO A 54 89.88 8.16 101.48
C PRO A 54 89.73 7.43 100.14
N THR A 55 88.52 7.38 99.56
CA THR A 55 88.21 6.60 98.33
C THR A 55 88.91 7.14 97.09
N VAL A 56 88.90 8.46 96.89
CA VAL A 56 89.58 9.17 95.81
C VAL A 56 90.26 10.42 96.38
N LYS A 57 91.47 10.77 95.92
CA LYS A 57 92.22 11.94 96.39
C LYS A 57 91.78 13.21 95.63
N GLY A 58 91.11 14.13 96.34
CA GLY A 58 90.72 15.48 95.84
C GLY A 58 89.49 15.46 94.91
N ALA A 59 88.65 16.50 94.80
CA ALA A 59 88.78 17.94 95.05
C ALA A 59 87.74 18.53 96.03
N ALA A 60 87.84 19.85 96.34
CA ALA A 60 86.96 20.58 97.25
C ALA A 60 85.65 21.01 96.54
N PRO A 61 84.48 20.50 96.97
CA PRO A 61 83.20 20.89 96.38
C PRO A 61 82.90 22.38 96.55
N SER A 62 82.33 23.04 95.53
CA SER A 62 82.09 24.50 95.51
C SER A 62 80.61 24.90 95.50
N GLY A 63 79.70 23.97 95.24
CA GLY A 63 78.26 24.19 95.26
C GLY A 63 77.58 23.69 96.54
N THR A 64 76.30 24.01 96.64
CA THR A 64 75.46 23.67 97.79
C THR A 64 75.24 22.16 97.86
N PHE A 65 75.62 21.53 98.98
CA PHE A 65 75.36 20.11 99.19
C PHE A 65 73.85 19.85 99.19
N ASP A 66 73.41 18.96 98.32
CA ASP A 66 72.05 18.45 98.39
C ASP A 66 72.02 17.19 99.25
N ALA A 67 71.64 17.36 100.51
CA ALA A 67 71.45 16.26 101.46
C ALA A 67 70.08 15.57 101.31
N THR A 68 69.17 16.11 100.50
CA THR A 68 67.76 15.65 100.41
C THR A 68 67.57 14.56 99.37
N LEU A 69 68.53 14.40 98.46
CA LEU A 69 68.54 13.33 97.49
C LEU A 69 68.70 11.97 98.17
N GLN A 70 68.11 10.94 97.55
CA GLN A 70 68.21 9.55 97.99
C GLN A 70 69.10 8.75 97.02
N PRO A 71 70.44 8.93 97.09
CA PRO A 71 71.32 8.25 96.17
C PRO A 71 71.41 6.76 96.48
N ARG A 72 71.62 5.95 95.44
CA ARG A 72 72.10 4.57 95.59
C ARG A 72 73.52 4.46 95.06
N VAL A 73 74.32 3.61 95.71
CA VAL A 73 75.63 3.20 95.24
C VAL A 73 75.53 1.76 94.76
N GLU A 74 76.04 1.50 93.57
CA GLU A 74 76.07 0.17 93.00
C GLU A 74 77.50 -0.20 92.62
N ILE A 75 77.96 -1.38 93.06
CA ILE A 75 79.28 -1.91 92.75
C ILE A 75 79.12 -3.13 91.87
N CYS A 76 79.77 -3.14 90.74
CA CYS A 76 79.69 -4.24 89.77
C CYS A 76 81.09 -4.72 89.34
N GLU A 77 81.17 -5.92 88.78
CA GLU A 77 82.35 -6.36 88.02
C GLU A 77 82.40 -5.63 86.67
N LEU A 78 83.57 -5.13 86.28
CA LEU A 78 83.76 -4.52 84.96
C LEU A 78 83.79 -5.57 83.85
N ALA A 79 83.03 -5.32 82.78
CA ALA A 79 83.05 -6.10 81.54
C ALA A 79 83.26 -5.12 80.36
N GLY A 80 84.52 -4.87 80.00
CA GLY A 80 84.86 -3.70 79.18
C GLY A 80 84.60 -2.40 79.95
N SER A 81 84.15 -1.35 79.27
CA SER A 81 83.79 -0.03 79.85
C SER A 81 82.42 0.03 80.55
N LEU A 82 81.69 -1.08 80.63
CA LEU A 82 80.35 -1.16 81.19
C LEU A 82 80.30 -1.95 82.50
N CYS A 83 79.28 -1.68 83.32
CA CYS A 83 79.02 -2.46 84.53
C CYS A 83 78.43 -3.83 84.16
N GLY A 84 79.09 -4.90 84.61
CA GLY A 84 78.60 -6.28 84.55
C GLY A 84 77.80 -6.64 85.80
N ALA A 85 78.06 -7.83 86.37
CA ALA A 85 77.29 -8.33 87.51
C ALA A 85 77.50 -7.48 88.77
N THR A 86 76.39 -7.05 89.40
CA THR A 86 76.42 -6.29 90.66
C THR A 86 76.88 -7.17 91.81
N VAL A 87 77.95 -6.74 92.47
CA VAL A 87 78.65 -7.43 93.56
C VAL A 87 78.20 -6.92 94.91
N ALA A 88 77.86 -5.63 94.98
CA ALA A 88 77.25 -5.03 96.15
C ALA A 88 76.37 -3.85 95.71
N SER A 89 75.25 -3.66 96.39
CA SER A 89 74.40 -2.50 96.18
C SER A 89 74.00 -1.94 97.53
N PHE A 90 74.06 -0.61 97.63
CA PHE A 90 73.79 0.13 98.84
C PHE A 90 72.74 1.18 98.51
N SER A 91 71.56 0.96 99.07
CA SER A 91 70.50 1.96 99.03
C SER A 91 70.67 2.96 100.18
N PHE A 92 70.04 4.12 100.03
CA PHE A 92 69.99 5.13 101.09
C PHE A 92 69.33 4.59 102.36
N GLY A 93 69.91 4.83 103.54
CA GLY A 93 69.42 4.31 104.82
C GLY A 93 70.31 4.66 106.02
N THR A 94 69.98 4.15 107.22
CA THR A 94 70.62 4.55 108.49
C THR A 94 71.65 3.56 109.05
N GLY A 95 71.80 2.38 108.45
CA GLY A 95 72.72 1.33 108.89
C GLY A 95 74.17 1.49 108.40
N SER A 96 75.10 0.75 108.99
CA SER A 96 76.52 0.77 108.57
C SER A 96 76.75 0.25 107.15
N SER A 97 75.83 -0.59 106.65
CA SER A 97 75.83 -1.22 105.32
C SER A 97 74.83 -0.57 104.35
N SER A 98 74.44 0.68 104.58
CA SER A 98 73.62 1.49 103.66
C SER A 98 74.35 2.80 103.31
N VAL A 99 73.91 3.49 102.27
CA VAL A 99 74.37 4.87 102.00
C VAL A 99 73.68 5.77 103.01
N ARG A 100 74.46 6.41 103.87
CA ARG A 100 73.94 7.34 104.87
C ARG A 100 74.51 8.71 104.61
N VAL A 101 73.76 9.73 104.99
CA VAL A 101 74.27 11.10 104.97
C VAL A 101 75.08 11.34 106.25
N ASP A 102 76.27 11.90 106.09
CA ASP A 102 77.02 12.53 107.16
C ASP A 102 76.89 14.04 106.95
N ALA A 103 75.81 14.60 107.49
CA ALA A 103 75.49 16.01 107.31
C ALA A 103 76.53 16.93 107.95
N GLY A 104 77.17 16.51 109.06
CA GLY A 104 78.19 17.30 109.74
C GLY A 104 79.49 17.43 108.95
N ALA A 105 79.78 16.45 108.09
CA ALA A 105 80.92 16.46 107.18
C ALA A 105 80.51 16.64 105.71
N GLU A 106 79.27 17.05 105.45
CA GLU A 106 78.66 17.34 104.14
C GLU A 106 78.95 16.33 103.02
N HIS A 107 78.75 15.03 103.31
CA HIS A 107 78.87 13.99 102.30
C HIS A 107 77.94 12.81 102.56
N TYR A 108 77.75 11.98 101.54
CA TYR A 108 77.20 10.64 101.66
C TYR A 108 78.32 9.62 101.88
N ILE A 109 78.11 8.66 102.78
CA ILE A 109 79.06 7.58 103.07
C ILE A 109 78.39 6.21 103.11
N THR A 110 79.07 5.20 102.58
CA THR A 110 78.75 3.79 102.86
C THR A 110 80.03 2.98 103.10
N ASN A 111 79.93 1.85 103.79
CA ASN A 111 81.07 0.97 104.04
C ASN A 111 80.90 -0.34 103.26
N TRP A 112 81.79 -0.57 102.31
CA TRP A 112 81.86 -1.83 101.61
C TRP A 112 82.74 -2.82 102.37
N HIS A 113 82.12 -3.84 102.97
CA HIS A 113 82.83 -4.98 103.54
C HIS A 113 83.11 -6.01 102.44
N THR A 114 84.35 -6.03 101.94
CA THR A 114 84.75 -6.96 100.87
C THR A 114 84.78 -8.40 101.36
N SER A 115 84.32 -9.35 100.54
CA SER A 115 84.30 -10.78 100.90
C SER A 115 85.72 -11.37 100.92
N LYS A 116 85.95 -12.47 101.67
CA LYS A 116 87.23 -13.20 101.68
C LYS A 116 87.56 -13.91 100.36
N SER A 117 86.62 -13.91 99.41
CA SER A 117 86.68 -14.58 98.12
C SER A 117 86.57 -13.60 96.95
N LEU A 118 86.90 -12.31 97.16
CA LEU A 118 87.00 -11.35 96.06
C LEU A 118 88.01 -11.87 95.04
N ASN A 119 87.64 -11.87 93.76
CA ASN A 119 88.49 -12.42 92.72
C ASN A 119 89.65 -11.45 92.46
N PRO A 120 90.92 -11.85 92.68
CA PRO A 120 92.05 -10.97 92.47
C PRO A 120 92.31 -10.62 90.99
N ASP A 121 91.71 -11.35 90.05
CA ASP A 121 91.92 -11.17 88.60
C ASP A 121 90.84 -10.29 87.94
N LYS A 122 90.03 -9.54 88.71
CA LYS A 122 88.91 -8.72 88.22
C LYS A 122 88.96 -7.28 88.73
N PHE A 123 88.56 -6.34 87.85
CA PHE A 123 88.29 -4.94 88.21
C PHE A 123 86.81 -4.75 88.56
N TYR A 124 86.54 -3.76 89.42
CA TYR A 124 85.20 -3.44 89.89
C TYR A 124 84.90 -1.96 89.65
N ARG A 125 83.62 -1.58 89.45
CA ARG A 125 83.20 -0.18 89.32
C ARG A 125 82.18 0.19 90.38
N ILE A 126 82.39 1.31 91.03
CA ILE A 126 81.50 1.94 92.01
C ILE A 126 80.71 3.04 91.31
N GLN A 127 79.39 2.94 91.23
CA GLN A 127 78.51 3.90 90.53
C GLN A 127 77.53 4.57 91.48
N VAL A 128 77.18 5.82 91.20
CA VAL A 128 76.18 6.59 91.98
C VAL A 128 75.03 7.05 91.09
N PHE A 129 73.80 6.87 91.57
CA PHE A 129 72.58 7.22 90.87
C PHE A 129 71.61 8.01 91.75
N VAL A 130 70.80 8.87 91.12
CA VAL A 130 69.58 9.48 91.68
C VAL A 130 68.42 9.17 90.73
N GLY A 131 67.41 8.43 91.22
CA GLY A 131 66.36 7.89 90.34
C GLY A 131 66.95 6.99 89.24
N ALA A 132 66.52 7.19 87.99
CA ALA A 132 67.06 6.48 86.83
C ALA A 132 68.35 7.11 86.28
N PHE A 133 68.77 8.27 86.78
CA PHE A 133 69.87 9.05 86.24
C PHE A 133 71.20 8.69 86.93
N ARG A 134 72.23 8.35 86.13
CA ARG A 134 73.58 8.04 86.63
C ARG A 134 74.39 9.34 86.75
N LEU A 135 74.86 9.66 87.96
CA LEU A 135 75.61 10.88 88.21
C LEU A 135 77.11 10.73 87.94
N GLY A 136 77.67 9.56 88.25
CA GLY A 136 79.10 9.30 88.03
C GLY A 136 79.55 7.93 88.54
N TYR A 137 80.84 7.62 88.40
CA TYR A 137 81.41 6.33 88.80
C TYR A 137 82.92 6.37 89.07
N ALA A 138 83.48 5.40 89.79
CA ALA A 138 84.91 5.23 90.05
C ALA A 138 85.32 3.75 90.02
N ASP A 139 86.45 3.43 89.41
CA ASP A 139 86.92 2.04 89.20
C ASP A 139 87.93 1.58 90.26
N ALA A 140 87.93 0.28 90.59
CA ALA A 140 88.65 -0.34 91.70
C ALA A 140 89.36 -1.67 91.31
N ASP A 141 90.51 -1.96 91.95
CA ASP A 141 91.40 -3.13 91.70
C ASP A 141 91.82 -3.87 92.99
N VAL A 142 92.01 -5.19 92.95
CA VAL A 142 92.23 -6.05 94.12
C VAL A 142 93.72 -6.35 94.39
N VAL A 143 94.25 -5.97 95.56
CA VAL A 143 95.70 -6.07 95.87
C VAL A 143 96.06 -7.08 97.00
N SER A 144 97.22 -7.78 96.92
CA SER A 144 97.56 -8.94 97.76
C SER A 144 98.51 -8.68 98.98
N GLY A 145 99.38 -7.67 98.96
CA GLY A 145 100.38 -7.36 100.02
C GLY A 145 99.87 -6.53 101.23
N GLY A 146 100.65 -6.40 102.30
CA GLY A 146 100.19 -6.00 103.65
C GLY A 146 100.41 -4.56 104.14
N LYS A 147 100.90 -3.61 103.34
CA LYS A 147 100.95 -2.18 103.72
C LYS A 147 100.89 -1.32 102.47
N ASP A 148 99.72 -0.75 102.18
CA ASP A 148 99.51 0.48 101.40
C ASP A 148 98.02 0.87 101.48
N LYS A 149 97.63 1.58 102.55
CA LYS A 149 96.39 2.38 102.55
C LYS A 149 96.80 3.82 102.20
N HIS A 150 96.81 4.16 100.91
CA HIS A 150 96.93 5.54 100.44
C HIS A 150 95.76 5.88 99.50
N SER A 151 95.30 7.14 99.50
CA SER A 151 94.27 7.60 98.55
C SER A 151 94.85 7.74 97.14
N VAL A 152 94.05 7.40 96.13
CA VAL A 152 94.48 7.27 94.73
C VAL A 152 94.16 8.52 93.90
N ASP A 153 95.06 8.89 92.98
CA ASP A 153 94.91 10.02 92.01
C ASP A 153 94.22 9.54 90.69
N GLU A 154 93.85 10.47 89.79
CA GLU A 154 92.93 10.28 88.62
C GLU A 154 93.21 9.09 87.68
N THR A 155 94.42 8.54 87.69
CA THR A 155 94.87 7.46 86.80
C THR A 155 95.09 6.13 87.51
N GLN A 156 94.64 6.01 88.76
CA GLN A 156 94.83 4.83 89.59
C GLN A 156 93.48 4.23 90.01
N PHE A 157 93.38 2.90 89.96
CA PHE A 157 92.23 2.20 90.53
C PHE A 157 92.18 2.39 92.04
N VAL A 158 90.98 2.48 92.59
CA VAL A 158 90.78 2.40 94.04
C VAL A 158 91.24 1.02 94.52
N ALA A 159 92.32 0.96 95.29
CA ALA A 159 92.88 -0.30 95.78
C ALA A 159 91.98 -0.93 96.84
N VAL A 160 91.50 -2.15 96.58
CA VAL A 160 90.64 -2.93 97.48
C VAL A 160 91.31 -4.24 97.87
N LYS A 161 91.04 -4.78 99.06
CA LYS A 161 91.63 -6.04 99.53
C LYS A 161 90.56 -6.95 100.09
N ALA A 162 90.56 -8.21 99.65
CA ALA A 162 89.63 -9.24 100.11
C ALA A 162 89.60 -9.34 101.64
N GLY A 163 88.38 -9.33 102.22
CA GLY A 163 88.15 -9.42 103.66
C GLY A 163 88.33 -8.13 104.46
N GLN A 164 88.49 -6.95 103.82
CA GLN A 164 88.57 -5.64 104.50
C GLN A 164 87.34 -4.76 104.27
N THR A 165 87.14 -3.80 105.19
CA THR A 165 86.12 -2.74 105.08
C THR A 165 86.69 -1.50 104.39
N ILE A 166 85.99 -1.00 103.37
CA ILE A 166 86.38 0.16 102.57
C ILE A 166 85.25 1.21 102.63
N PRO A 167 85.50 2.41 103.18
CA PRO A 167 84.52 3.49 103.14
C PRO A 167 84.48 4.14 101.74
N ILE A 168 83.28 4.31 101.20
CA ILE A 168 82.98 5.01 99.95
C ILE A 168 82.28 6.31 100.31
N LYS A 169 82.87 7.45 99.94
CA LYS A 169 82.34 8.78 100.24
C LYS A 169 82.13 9.60 98.95
N PHE A 170 81.02 10.33 98.86
CA PHE A 170 80.70 11.19 97.70
C PHE A 170 79.73 12.33 98.08
N ARG A 171 79.63 13.36 97.24
CA ARG A 171 78.78 14.54 97.38
C ARG A 171 77.99 14.81 96.11
N ILE A 172 76.78 15.36 96.25
CA ILE A 172 75.90 15.78 95.16
C ILE A 172 75.45 17.23 95.42
N GLU A 173 75.44 18.08 94.40
CA GLU A 173 75.02 19.49 94.42
C GLU A 173 73.72 19.70 93.63
N THR A 174 73.05 20.85 93.80
CA THR A 174 71.78 21.19 93.14
C THR A 174 71.96 21.74 91.70
N GLY A 175 70.98 21.55 90.78
CA GLY A 175 70.88 22.29 89.51
C GLY A 175 71.16 21.58 88.16
N ILE A 176 70.94 20.26 88.03
CA ILE A 176 71.28 19.45 86.82
C ILE A 176 70.04 19.17 85.93
N ALA A 177 70.15 19.20 84.58
CA ALA A 177 69.05 19.04 83.60
C ALA A 177 68.70 17.56 83.23
N ALA A 178 67.41 17.28 82.97
CA ALA A 178 66.88 15.91 82.77
C ALA A 178 66.44 15.53 81.32
N GLN A 179 65.66 16.34 80.56
CA GLN A 179 65.17 16.02 79.18
C GLN A 179 64.68 17.24 78.34
N VAL A 180 64.29 17.08 77.05
CA VAL A 180 63.69 18.14 76.17
C VAL A 180 62.38 17.66 75.50
N VAL A 181 61.32 18.47 75.49
CA VAL A 181 60.00 18.14 74.89
C VAL A 181 59.55 19.22 73.90
N VAL A 182 59.03 18.86 72.71
CA VAL A 182 58.55 19.78 71.64
C VAL A 182 57.01 19.75 71.49
N SER A 183 56.38 20.92 71.28
CA SER A 183 54.92 21.07 71.10
C SER A 183 54.57 22.09 69.99
N PRO A 184 53.52 21.87 69.16
CA PRO A 184 52.74 20.64 69.05
C PRO A 184 53.57 19.49 68.47
N ALA A 185 53.13 18.23 68.65
CA ALA A 185 53.85 17.07 68.13
C ALA A 185 53.71 16.89 66.59
N SER A 186 52.69 17.51 65.96
CA SER A 186 52.53 17.53 64.50
C SER A 186 51.63 18.68 63.99
N ALA A 187 51.74 19.08 62.72
CA ALA A 187 50.90 20.10 62.04
C ALA A 187 50.79 19.92 60.50
N THR A 188 49.81 20.56 59.86
CA THR A 188 49.61 20.59 58.38
C THR A 188 49.31 22.02 57.90
N ILE A 189 49.95 22.44 56.80
CA ILE A 189 49.86 23.80 56.21
C ILE A 189 49.83 23.75 54.67
N ASN A 190 49.54 24.87 54.01
CA ASN A 190 49.71 25.00 52.55
C ASN A 190 51.11 25.57 52.21
N THR A 191 51.57 25.36 50.98
CA THR A 191 52.84 25.94 50.49
C THR A 191 52.82 27.46 50.64
N GLY A 192 53.81 28.03 51.35
CA GLY A 192 53.91 29.44 51.70
C GLY A 192 53.39 29.83 53.09
N ALA A 193 52.71 28.95 53.83
CA ALA A 193 52.21 29.21 55.18
C ALA A 193 53.23 28.82 56.28
N THR A 194 52.96 29.18 57.54
CA THR A 194 53.88 28.97 58.69
C THR A 194 53.22 28.29 59.90
N GLN A 195 53.99 27.56 60.72
CA GLN A 195 53.58 26.88 61.96
C GLN A 195 54.62 27.06 63.08
N GLN A 196 54.20 27.50 64.28
CA GLN A 196 55.07 27.65 65.45
C GLN A 196 55.22 26.35 66.25
N PHE A 197 56.45 26.00 66.66
CA PHE A 197 56.79 24.95 67.63
C PHE A 197 57.52 25.55 68.86
N THR A 198 57.35 24.96 70.04
CA THR A 198 57.96 25.38 71.32
C THR A 198 58.62 24.20 72.05
N ALA A 199 59.65 24.44 72.87
CA ALA A 199 60.39 23.40 73.59
C ALA A 199 60.55 23.67 75.11
N THR A 200 60.49 22.62 75.96
CA THR A 200 60.57 22.73 77.44
C THR A 200 61.63 21.77 78.04
N VAL A 201 62.41 22.22 79.04
CA VAL A 201 63.58 21.50 79.62
C VAL A 201 63.53 21.46 81.17
N PRO A 202 63.26 20.31 81.86
CA PRO A 202 63.24 20.22 83.33
C PRO A 202 64.57 19.75 84.00
N ASP A 203 64.72 19.97 85.32
CA ASP A 203 65.83 19.57 86.21
C ASP A 203 65.65 18.16 86.86
N LEU A 204 66.61 17.71 87.68
CA LEU A 204 66.57 16.40 88.39
C LEU A 204 65.44 16.28 89.44
N HIS A 205 64.77 17.38 89.79
CA HIS A 205 63.56 17.40 90.62
C HIS A 205 62.26 17.48 89.79
N GLY A 206 62.38 17.59 88.46
CA GLY A 206 61.27 17.71 87.52
C GLY A 206 60.78 19.14 87.30
N ALA A 207 61.48 20.17 87.79
CA ALA A 207 61.12 21.58 87.63
C ALA A 207 61.75 22.19 86.35
N PRO A 208 61.06 23.08 85.61
CA PRO A 208 61.62 23.70 84.39
C PRO A 208 62.88 24.52 84.67
N LEU A 209 63.91 24.37 83.82
CA LEU A 209 65.14 25.19 83.82
C LEU A 209 64.94 26.43 82.92
N PRO A 210 64.76 27.64 83.48
CA PRO A 210 64.32 28.79 82.70
C PRO A 210 65.39 29.41 81.76
N ALA A 211 66.66 28.99 81.87
CA ALA A 211 67.80 29.55 81.12
C ALA A 211 68.45 28.54 80.15
N ALA A 212 67.74 27.49 79.75
CA ALA A 212 68.26 26.47 78.84
C ALA A 212 68.26 26.96 77.37
N ALA A 213 69.43 26.96 76.71
CA ALA A 213 69.55 27.34 75.30
C ALA A 213 69.06 26.20 74.38
N VAL A 214 68.12 26.49 73.46
CA VAL A 214 67.50 25.51 72.54
C VAL A 214 67.85 25.83 71.08
N VAL A 215 68.23 24.80 70.29
CA VAL A 215 68.54 24.89 68.84
C VAL A 215 67.52 24.09 68.02
N TRP A 216 66.99 24.67 66.93
CA TRP A 216 65.98 24.07 66.05
C TRP A 216 66.52 23.64 64.68
N THR A 217 66.02 22.51 64.13
CA THR A 217 66.39 21.98 62.80
C THR A 217 65.21 21.34 62.08
N THR A 218 65.26 21.25 60.74
CA THR A 218 64.28 20.55 59.88
C THR A 218 64.94 19.38 59.15
N SER A 219 64.22 18.28 58.92
CA SER A 219 64.71 17.14 58.16
C SER A 219 64.66 17.34 56.64
N ASN A 220 63.80 18.24 56.14
CA ASN A 220 63.67 18.48 54.70
C ASN A 220 63.33 19.95 54.41
N ALA A 221 64.37 20.75 54.18
CA ALA A 221 64.25 22.17 53.87
C ALA A 221 63.59 22.48 52.52
N ALA A 222 63.47 21.49 51.61
CA ALA A 222 62.72 21.68 50.37
C ALA A 222 61.19 21.67 50.62
N VAL A 223 60.75 20.98 51.66
CA VAL A 223 59.35 20.91 52.09
C VAL A 223 59.02 21.99 53.12
N ALA A 224 59.84 22.13 54.18
CA ALA A 224 59.66 23.18 55.17
C ALA A 224 60.96 23.57 55.90
N THR A 225 61.17 24.87 56.11
CA THR A 225 62.27 25.45 56.88
C THR A 225 61.82 25.81 58.30
N VAL A 226 62.70 25.80 59.32
CA VAL A 226 62.41 26.26 60.69
C VAL A 226 63.47 27.23 61.19
N ASP A 227 63.07 28.30 61.90
CA ASP A 227 63.98 29.30 62.45
C ASP A 227 64.39 29.04 63.92
N GLY A 228 65.28 29.88 64.44
CA GLY A 228 65.80 29.76 65.81
C GLY A 228 64.78 29.97 66.94
N SER A 229 63.57 30.43 66.62
CA SER A 229 62.45 30.56 67.56
C SER A 229 61.50 29.36 67.52
N GLY A 230 61.68 28.43 66.57
CA GLY A 230 60.81 27.28 66.34
C GLY A 230 59.68 27.53 65.33
N LEU A 231 59.72 28.62 64.55
CA LEU A 231 58.72 28.91 63.53
C LEU A 231 59.07 28.20 62.21
N ALA A 232 58.25 27.25 61.78
CA ALA A 232 58.39 26.50 60.54
C ALA A 232 57.60 27.14 59.38
N THR A 233 58.11 27.12 58.16
CA THR A 233 57.48 27.66 56.93
C THR A 233 57.45 26.59 55.84
N GLY A 234 56.30 26.35 55.22
CA GLY A 234 56.17 25.38 54.13
C GLY A 234 56.67 25.96 52.81
N THR A 235 57.65 25.31 52.18
CA THR A 235 58.32 25.76 50.94
C THR A 235 58.01 24.87 49.73
N GLY A 236 57.54 23.64 49.95
CA GLY A 236 57.18 22.69 48.89
C GLY A 236 56.28 21.58 49.41
N VAL A 237 55.44 21.01 48.54
CA VAL A 237 54.49 19.96 48.93
C VAL A 237 55.22 18.70 49.41
N GLY A 238 54.83 18.16 50.56
CA GLY A 238 55.46 16.99 51.16
C GLY A 238 55.42 17.02 52.69
N THR A 239 56.28 16.21 53.35
CA THR A 239 56.40 16.16 54.81
C THR A 239 57.83 16.46 55.30
N ALA A 240 57.98 17.10 56.45
CA ALA A 240 59.25 17.45 57.11
C ALA A 240 59.16 17.28 58.64
N THR A 241 60.28 17.00 59.33
CA THR A 241 60.36 16.79 60.78
C THR A 241 61.16 17.93 61.43
N ILE A 242 60.61 18.58 62.45
CA ILE A 242 61.17 19.73 63.18
C ILE A 242 61.72 19.27 64.54
N THR A 243 62.98 19.57 64.86
CA THR A 243 63.68 19.03 66.06
C THR A 243 64.30 20.15 66.89
N ALA A 244 64.18 20.09 68.23
CA ALA A 244 64.75 21.01 69.22
C ALA A 244 65.79 20.33 70.13
N THR A 245 66.93 20.97 70.41
CA THR A 245 68.04 20.41 71.22
C THR A 245 68.53 21.40 72.29
N SER A 246 68.74 20.95 73.54
CA SER A 246 69.33 21.73 74.64
C SER A 246 70.37 20.91 75.41
N GLY A 247 71.64 21.32 75.37
CA GLY A 247 72.75 20.54 75.90
C GLY A 247 72.85 19.18 75.19
N ALA A 248 72.83 18.09 75.95
CA ALA A 248 72.89 16.72 75.42
C ALA A 248 71.52 16.08 75.14
N SER A 249 70.41 16.81 75.30
CA SER A 249 69.04 16.28 75.20
C SER A 249 68.26 16.92 74.04
N SER A 250 67.36 16.17 73.37
CA SER A 250 66.58 16.64 72.20
C SER A 250 65.15 16.08 72.12
N GLY A 251 64.24 16.76 71.40
CA GLY A 251 62.87 16.30 71.06
C GLY A 251 62.39 16.80 69.67
N SER A 252 61.35 16.19 69.06
CA SER A 252 60.94 16.46 67.65
C SER A 252 59.41 16.43 67.36
N ALA A 253 58.97 17.01 66.22
CA ALA A 253 57.59 17.09 65.72
C ALA A 253 57.48 17.01 64.17
N MET A 254 56.30 16.67 63.59
CA MET A 254 56.10 16.51 62.13
C MET A 254 55.28 17.63 61.45
N LEU A 255 55.60 18.02 60.21
CA LEU A 255 54.90 19.05 59.41
C LEU A 255 54.58 18.57 57.98
N THR A 256 53.33 18.73 57.52
CA THR A 256 52.87 18.41 56.15
C THR A 256 52.48 19.67 55.36
N VAL A 257 52.81 19.74 54.05
CA VAL A 257 52.57 20.90 53.17
C VAL A 257 51.77 20.50 51.91
N LEU A 258 50.68 21.23 51.55
CA LEU A 258 49.76 20.97 50.41
C LEU A 258 49.66 22.14 49.38
N ASN A 259 49.15 21.88 48.16
CA ASN A 259 48.89 22.91 47.12
C ASN A 259 47.52 23.63 47.29
N PRO A 260 47.38 24.89 46.84
CA PRO A 260 46.08 25.59 46.77
C PRO A 260 45.17 25.06 45.63
N ASN A 261 43.84 25.10 45.79
CA ASN A 261 42.82 24.70 44.79
C ASN A 261 42.60 25.78 43.70
N THR A 262 42.44 25.40 42.43
CA THR A 262 42.06 26.31 41.33
C THR A 262 40.56 26.14 41.00
N PRO A 263 39.78 27.21 40.75
CA PRO A 263 38.39 27.04 40.32
C PRO A 263 38.26 26.37 38.95
N PRO A 264 37.15 25.65 38.68
CA PRO A 264 36.93 24.99 37.39
C PRO A 264 36.77 26.01 36.25
N VAL A 265 37.04 25.62 35.00
CA VAL A 265 36.83 26.44 33.80
C VAL A 265 35.51 26.06 33.15
N ALA A 266 34.51 26.95 33.29
CA ALA A 266 33.19 26.79 32.69
C ALA A 266 33.13 27.43 31.28
N ALA A 267 32.72 26.67 30.26
CA ALA A 267 32.65 27.09 28.86
C ALA A 267 31.20 27.33 28.41
N ALA A 268 30.98 28.17 27.40
CA ALA A 268 29.63 28.47 26.92
C ALA A 268 29.04 27.30 26.12
N ASP A 269 27.74 27.03 26.30
CA ASP A 269 27.04 25.92 25.65
C ASP A 269 25.99 26.36 24.64
N THR A 270 25.67 25.46 23.71
CA THR A 270 24.56 25.65 22.76
C THR A 270 23.70 24.40 22.64
N PHE A 271 22.39 24.57 22.76
CA PHE A 271 21.40 23.50 22.63
C PHE A 271 20.27 23.90 21.68
N GLN A 272 19.57 22.91 21.14
CA GLN A 272 18.39 23.09 20.29
C GLN A 272 17.11 22.77 21.07
N ALA A 273 16.06 23.52 20.81
CA ALA A 273 14.74 23.27 21.36
C ALA A 273 13.65 23.53 20.31
N ILE A 274 12.42 23.15 20.65
CA ILE A 274 11.21 23.54 19.93
C ILE A 274 10.39 24.39 20.91
N GLY A 275 9.97 25.56 20.47
CA GLY A 275 9.12 26.44 21.28
C GLY A 275 7.84 25.72 21.68
N ASN A 276 7.39 25.98 22.91
CA ASN A 276 6.22 25.38 23.56
C ASN A 276 6.33 23.88 23.91
N VAL A 277 7.51 23.28 23.80
CA VAL A 277 7.78 21.87 24.16
C VAL A 277 8.75 21.84 25.32
N THR A 278 8.52 20.93 26.27
CA THR A 278 9.49 20.62 27.33
C THR A 278 10.57 19.72 26.74
N VAL A 279 11.78 20.26 26.56
CA VAL A 279 12.91 19.56 25.93
C VAL A 279 13.89 19.07 26.99
N PRO A 280 14.09 17.75 27.14
CA PRO A 280 15.15 17.21 28.00
C PRO A 280 16.51 17.23 27.30
N VAL A 281 17.57 17.50 28.07
CA VAL A 281 18.98 17.39 27.70
C VAL A 281 19.65 16.45 28.68
N ALA A 282 20.22 15.36 28.17
CA ALA A 282 20.88 14.35 28.99
C ALA A 282 22.24 14.83 29.51
N ALA A 283 22.67 14.29 30.65
CA ALA A 283 24.03 14.47 31.16
C ALA A 283 25.08 13.97 30.13
N PRO A 284 26.27 14.60 30.04
CA PRO A 284 26.76 15.66 30.92
C PRO A 284 26.19 17.06 30.63
N GLY A 285 25.34 17.22 29.61
CA GLY A 285 24.62 18.48 29.33
C GLY A 285 25.52 19.70 29.31
N VAL A 286 25.28 20.66 30.21
CA VAL A 286 26.09 21.89 30.33
C VAL A 286 27.53 21.63 30.80
N LEU A 287 27.84 20.46 31.38
CA LEU A 287 29.19 20.12 31.83
C LEU A 287 30.04 19.48 30.73
N ALA A 288 29.49 19.28 29.52
CA ALA A 288 30.11 18.47 28.49
C ALA A 288 31.46 19.02 27.98
N ASN A 289 31.66 20.34 28.07
CA ASN A 289 32.82 21.07 27.59
C ASN A 289 33.61 21.76 28.71
N ASP A 290 33.25 21.52 29.98
CA ASP A 290 33.89 22.11 31.14
C ASP A 290 35.10 21.29 31.61
N THR A 291 36.07 21.96 32.23
CA THR A 291 37.31 21.29 32.69
C THR A 291 37.79 21.82 34.04
N ASP A 292 38.58 21.00 34.73
CA ASP A 292 39.26 21.37 35.96
C ASP A 292 40.78 21.14 35.83
N ALA A 293 41.59 22.07 36.35
CA ALA A 293 43.04 22.04 36.18
C ALA A 293 43.71 20.93 37.02
N GLU A 294 43.10 20.57 38.15
CA GLU A 294 43.55 19.51 39.05
C GLU A 294 42.90 18.15 38.74
N GLY A 295 41.97 18.12 37.77
CA GLY A 295 41.25 16.91 37.34
C GLY A 295 40.15 16.49 38.30
N ASN A 296 39.65 17.41 39.13
CA ASN A 296 38.55 17.16 40.05
C ASN A 296 37.23 16.91 39.28
N SER A 297 36.35 16.10 39.88
CA SER A 297 35.03 15.80 39.30
C SER A 297 34.15 17.05 39.33
N LEU A 298 33.61 17.42 38.18
CA LEU A 298 32.71 18.56 38.05
C LEU A 298 31.25 18.18 38.30
N SER A 299 30.51 19.09 38.93
CA SER A 299 29.06 19.04 39.05
C SER A 299 28.46 20.42 38.82
N ALA A 300 27.20 20.46 38.39
CA ALA A 300 26.44 21.70 38.25
C ALA A 300 25.65 21.99 39.54
N VAL A 301 25.38 23.26 39.83
CA VAL A 301 24.44 23.64 40.90
C VAL A 301 23.02 23.34 40.44
N ALA A 302 22.44 22.25 40.95
CA ALA A 302 21.07 21.86 40.63
C ALA A 302 20.05 22.91 41.08
N GLY A 303 19.03 23.15 40.27
CA GLY A 303 17.98 24.13 40.58
C GLY A 303 17.08 24.46 39.39
N THR A 304 16.11 25.34 39.64
CA THR A 304 15.23 25.89 38.60
C THR A 304 15.62 27.33 38.31
N TYR A 305 15.89 27.63 37.05
CA TYR A 305 16.38 28.92 36.56
C TYR A 305 15.36 29.54 35.61
N ALA A 306 15.14 30.85 35.74
CA ALA A 306 14.46 31.62 34.71
C ALA A 306 15.46 31.98 33.63
N THR A 307 15.04 31.93 32.37
CA THR A 307 15.87 32.32 31.23
C THR A 307 15.62 33.79 30.84
N THR A 308 16.53 34.37 30.08
CA THR A 308 16.41 35.76 29.60
C THR A 308 15.20 35.98 28.69
N GLY A 309 14.78 34.95 27.95
CA GLY A 309 13.61 34.92 27.06
C GLY A 309 12.31 34.58 27.78
N GLY A 310 12.32 34.45 29.11
CA GLY A 310 11.14 34.19 29.94
C GLY A 310 10.72 32.72 30.02
N GLY A 311 11.57 31.79 29.60
CA GLY A 311 11.42 30.35 29.80
C GLY A 311 11.95 29.89 31.16
N THR A 312 11.90 28.57 31.37
CA THR A 312 12.32 27.91 32.61
C THR A 312 13.26 26.75 32.30
N VAL A 313 14.35 26.64 33.06
CA VAL A 313 15.28 25.50 33.03
C VAL A 313 15.27 24.80 34.38
N THR A 314 15.16 23.47 34.40
CA THR A 314 15.42 22.67 35.61
C THR A 314 16.70 21.86 35.40
N LEU A 315 17.79 22.31 36.03
CA LEU A 315 19.14 21.74 35.90
C LEU A 315 19.42 20.76 37.06
N ALA A 316 19.98 19.61 36.73
CA ALA A 316 20.45 18.60 37.67
C ALA A 316 21.96 18.70 37.90
N ALA A 317 22.45 18.09 38.98
CA ALA A 317 23.86 18.21 39.38
C ALA A 317 24.83 17.49 38.44
N ASP A 318 24.33 16.54 37.65
CA ASP A 318 25.08 15.82 36.61
C ASP A 318 25.20 16.62 35.29
N GLY A 319 24.68 17.85 35.26
CA GLY A 319 24.70 18.74 34.10
C GLY A 319 23.55 18.56 33.11
N GLY A 320 22.73 17.50 33.26
CA GLY A 320 21.49 17.33 32.49
C GLY A 320 20.42 18.34 32.91
N PHE A 321 19.53 18.74 32.00
CA PHE A 321 18.46 19.70 32.33
C PHE A 321 17.20 19.51 31.47
N SER A 322 16.07 20.07 31.90
CA SER A 322 14.89 20.27 31.05
C SER A 322 14.67 21.75 30.79
N TYR A 323 14.35 22.11 29.55
CA TYR A 323 14.04 23.47 29.12
C TYR A 323 12.59 23.56 28.62
N LEU A 324 11.86 24.57 29.07
CA LEU A 324 10.56 24.95 28.54
C LEU A 324 10.58 26.45 28.23
N SER A 325 10.34 26.82 26.97
CA SER A 325 10.31 28.22 26.55
C SER A 325 9.12 28.98 27.16
N ALA A 326 9.18 30.31 27.11
CA ALA A 326 7.97 31.13 27.25
C ALA A 326 6.94 30.75 26.17
N ALA A 327 5.65 30.94 26.47
CA ALA A 327 4.58 30.65 25.52
C ALA A 327 4.74 31.49 24.24
N GLY A 328 4.71 30.83 23.08
CA GLY A 328 4.88 31.45 21.77
C GLY A 328 6.30 31.86 21.40
N PHE A 329 7.30 31.61 22.26
CA PHE A 329 8.68 32.05 22.03
C PHE A 329 9.38 31.26 20.91
N THR A 330 10.12 31.99 20.08
CA THR A 330 11.08 31.48 19.09
C THR A 330 12.29 32.40 19.06
N GLY A 331 13.47 31.85 18.80
CA GLY A 331 14.75 32.57 18.83
C GLY A 331 15.74 31.94 19.80
N ALA A 332 16.81 32.68 20.08
CA ALA A 332 17.82 32.28 21.06
C ALA A 332 17.42 32.75 22.46
N ASP A 333 17.48 31.83 23.41
CA ASP A 333 17.25 32.06 24.83
C ASP A 333 18.51 31.70 25.62
N THR A 334 18.75 32.33 26.76
CA THR A 334 19.98 32.12 27.54
C THR A 334 19.70 31.99 29.02
N PHE A 335 20.51 31.17 29.71
CA PHE A 335 20.55 31.09 31.16
C PHE A 335 21.99 30.91 31.63
N ALA A 336 22.31 31.49 32.79
CA ALA A 336 23.60 31.27 33.44
C ALA A 336 23.52 30.03 34.34
N TYR A 337 24.57 29.22 34.35
CA TYR A 337 24.72 28.08 35.26
C TYR A 337 26.05 28.16 36.01
N THR A 338 26.13 27.46 37.13
CA THR A 338 27.32 27.41 37.98
C THR A 338 27.88 25.99 38.03
N VAL A 339 29.17 25.86 37.77
CA VAL A 339 29.97 24.63 37.83
C VAL A 339 30.78 24.64 39.12
N THR A 340 30.90 23.49 39.78
CA THR A 340 31.66 23.32 41.03
C THR A 340 32.46 22.02 41.03
N ASP A 341 33.69 22.07 41.53
CA ASP A 341 34.60 20.95 41.80
C ASP A 341 34.45 20.41 43.25
N GLY A 342 33.53 20.99 44.03
CA GLY A 342 33.32 20.72 45.45
C GLY A 342 34.07 21.66 46.41
N GLN A 343 34.94 22.53 45.91
CA GLN A 343 35.72 23.50 46.71
C GLN A 343 35.60 24.95 46.21
N ALA A 344 35.52 25.16 44.91
CA ALA A 344 35.36 26.43 44.23
C ALA A 344 34.27 26.35 43.14
N THR A 345 33.88 27.51 42.60
CA THR A 345 32.83 27.60 41.57
C THR A 345 33.19 28.56 40.44
N SER A 346 32.64 28.29 39.27
CA SER A 346 32.70 29.16 38.09
C SER A 346 31.35 29.22 37.38
N THR A 347 31.10 30.28 36.60
CA THR A 347 29.82 30.49 35.91
C THR A 347 30.00 30.59 34.40
N ALA A 348 29.09 29.98 33.64
CA ALA A 348 29.01 30.12 32.20
C ALA A 348 27.56 30.32 31.74
N VAL A 349 27.38 30.56 30.44
CA VAL A 349 26.07 30.81 29.81
C VAL A 349 25.77 29.70 28.82
N ALA A 350 24.60 29.10 28.96
CA ALA A 350 24.04 28.18 27.98
C ALA A 350 23.01 28.89 27.10
N THR A 351 23.13 28.72 25.78
CA THR A 351 22.20 29.26 24.78
C THR A 351 21.31 28.16 24.22
N VAL A 352 19.99 28.32 24.30
CA VAL A 352 19.01 27.39 23.74
C VAL A 352 18.30 28.05 22.56
N SER A 353 18.38 27.43 21.37
CA SER A 353 17.80 27.99 20.15
C SER A 353 16.53 27.25 19.72
N SER A 354 15.44 28.00 19.57
CA SER A 354 14.12 27.51 19.12
C SER A 354 13.76 28.11 17.76
N ALA A 355 14.03 27.39 16.68
CA ALA A 355 13.74 27.86 15.31
C ALA A 355 12.25 27.76 14.93
N TYR A 356 11.53 26.83 15.56
CA TYR A 356 10.11 26.56 15.32
C TYR A 356 9.37 26.42 16.65
N ARG A 357 8.03 26.52 16.59
CA ARG A 357 7.14 26.25 17.71
C ARG A 357 5.97 25.38 17.26
N VAL A 358 5.42 24.64 18.21
CA VAL A 358 4.19 23.86 18.03
C VAL A 358 3.15 24.30 19.06
N TRP A 359 1.87 24.08 18.79
CA TRP A 359 0.80 24.44 19.72
C TRP A 359 0.02 23.19 20.11
N TYR A 360 -0.34 23.06 21.38
CA TYR A 360 -1.10 21.93 21.88
C TYR A 360 -2.52 22.34 22.24
N VAL A 361 -3.50 21.51 21.86
CA VAL A 361 -4.90 21.66 22.23
C VAL A 361 -5.37 20.37 22.89
N ASP A 362 -6.02 20.52 24.05
CA ASP A 362 -6.59 19.42 24.81
C ASP A 362 -7.83 19.95 25.58
N ASN A 363 -9.02 19.64 25.08
CA ASN A 363 -10.26 20.10 25.72
C ASN A 363 -10.55 19.43 27.08
N SER A 364 -9.70 18.49 27.54
CA SER A 364 -9.75 17.94 28.89
C SER A 364 -9.03 18.79 29.94
N ALA A 365 -8.22 19.78 29.52
CA ALA A 365 -7.40 20.58 30.43
C ALA A 365 -8.20 21.40 31.46
N GLY A 366 -9.50 21.63 31.24
CA GLY A 366 -10.43 22.26 32.20
C GLY A 366 -10.20 23.75 32.50
N VAL A 367 -9.00 24.27 32.25
CA VAL A 367 -8.61 25.69 32.36
C VAL A 367 -8.00 26.19 31.05
N ALA A 368 -8.09 27.49 30.76
CA ALA A 368 -7.46 28.08 29.59
C ALA A 368 -5.93 28.04 29.72
N GLY A 369 -5.29 27.04 29.12
CA GLY A 369 -3.84 26.98 28.99
C GLY A 369 -3.29 27.97 27.97
N ASP A 370 -1.97 28.03 27.86
CA ASP A 370 -1.23 28.94 26.97
C ASP A 370 -0.71 28.26 25.69
N GLY A 371 -1.08 27.00 25.47
CA GLY A 371 -0.79 26.23 24.26
C GLY A 371 0.53 25.47 24.29
N ARG A 372 1.22 25.45 25.42
CA ARG A 372 2.42 24.60 25.65
C ARG A 372 2.06 23.15 25.93
N ASP A 373 3.01 22.23 25.74
CA ASP A 373 2.81 20.80 25.96
C ASP A 373 2.31 20.45 27.38
N ALA A 374 2.81 21.19 28.38
CA ALA A 374 2.43 21.11 29.78
C ALA A 374 1.20 21.95 30.15
N SER A 375 0.76 22.88 29.29
CA SER A 375 -0.41 23.74 29.50
C SER A 375 -1.15 23.98 28.17
N PRO A 376 -1.78 22.94 27.61
CA PRO A 376 -2.42 23.02 26.29
C PRO A 376 -3.62 23.97 26.30
N PHE A 377 -3.96 24.54 25.15
CA PHE A 377 -5.20 25.28 24.97
C PHE A 377 -6.41 24.38 25.21
N ALA A 378 -7.45 24.91 25.86
CA ALA A 378 -8.71 24.18 26.05
C ALA A 378 -9.61 24.20 24.79
N THR A 379 -9.34 25.10 23.83
CA THR A 379 -10.17 25.25 22.62
C THR A 379 -9.35 25.37 21.34
N LEU A 380 -9.90 24.88 20.23
CA LEU A 380 -9.33 25.07 18.89
C LEU A 380 -9.25 26.55 18.50
N LYS A 381 -10.20 27.37 18.96
CA LYS A 381 -10.23 28.81 18.66
C LYS A 381 -9.04 29.56 19.26
N ALA A 382 -8.63 29.18 20.47
CA ALA A 382 -7.42 29.74 21.09
C ALA A 382 -6.17 29.39 20.28
N ALA A 383 -6.07 28.14 19.83
CA ALA A 383 -4.97 27.69 18.97
C ALA A 383 -4.97 28.36 17.59
N GLU A 384 -6.14 28.53 16.97
CA GLU A 384 -6.32 29.28 15.70
C GLU A 384 -5.80 30.71 15.84
N SER A 385 -6.12 31.37 16.95
CA SER A 385 -5.72 32.76 17.22
C SER A 385 -4.21 32.89 17.47
N ALA A 386 -3.62 31.95 18.22
CA ALA A 386 -2.21 32.00 18.61
C ALA A 386 -1.24 31.54 17.52
N SER A 387 -1.62 30.57 16.70
CA SER A 387 -0.74 29.96 15.69
C SER A 387 -0.51 30.86 14.47
N ALA A 388 0.65 30.75 13.81
CA ALA A 388 0.98 31.46 12.58
C ALA A 388 1.02 30.55 11.34
N ALA A 389 1.21 31.15 10.16
CA ALA A 389 1.44 30.40 8.93
C ALA A 389 2.69 29.50 9.05
N GLY A 390 2.62 28.29 8.50
CA GLY A 390 3.69 27.29 8.54
C GLY A 390 3.80 26.50 9.85
N GLU A 391 3.00 26.82 10.87
CA GLU A 391 3.11 26.19 12.19
C GLU A 391 2.32 24.90 12.32
N THR A 392 2.59 24.15 13.38
CA THR A 392 1.86 22.92 13.69
C THR A 392 1.00 23.09 14.93
N VAL A 393 -0.24 22.62 14.84
CA VAL A 393 -1.19 22.52 15.94
C VAL A 393 -1.46 21.04 16.19
N PHE A 394 -1.12 20.56 17.38
CA PHE A 394 -1.40 19.21 17.85
C PHE A 394 -2.69 19.17 18.65
N VAL A 395 -3.57 18.22 18.34
CA VAL A 395 -4.85 18.03 19.02
C VAL A 395 -4.87 16.68 19.75
N ARG A 396 -5.12 16.70 21.05
CA ARG A 396 -5.21 15.48 21.88
C ARG A 396 -6.64 14.93 21.93
N GLY A 397 -6.80 13.66 22.29
CA GLY A 397 -8.08 12.94 22.30
C GLY A 397 -9.18 13.62 23.12
N GLY A 398 -8.81 14.45 24.10
CA GLY A 398 -9.74 15.30 24.83
C GLY A 398 -10.56 14.55 25.89
N ASN A 399 -11.64 15.18 26.36
CA ASN A 399 -12.53 14.63 27.41
C ASN A 399 -13.69 13.77 26.87
N GLY A 400 -13.76 13.54 25.54
CA GLY A 400 -14.84 12.82 24.88
C GLY A 400 -16.09 13.64 24.54
N GLY A 401 -16.16 14.91 24.97
CA GLY A 401 -17.20 15.87 24.59
C GLY A 401 -16.77 16.78 23.43
N ALA A 402 -17.74 17.47 22.81
CA ALA A 402 -17.51 18.41 21.71
C ALA A 402 -17.00 19.78 22.16
N ALA A 403 -17.32 20.20 23.40
CA ALA A 403 -16.98 21.52 23.92
C ALA A 403 -15.46 21.79 23.86
N GLY A 404 -15.09 22.92 23.25
CA GLY A 404 -13.71 23.32 22.99
C GLY A 404 -13.18 22.87 21.62
N TYR A 405 -13.75 21.83 21.03
CA TYR A 405 -13.47 21.39 19.65
C TYR A 405 -14.61 21.76 18.66
N ASP A 406 -15.61 22.51 19.13
CA ASP A 406 -16.91 22.72 18.49
C ASP A 406 -17.05 24.02 17.67
N GLU A 407 -15.97 24.78 17.50
CA GLU A 407 -15.95 26.04 16.75
C GLU A 407 -15.40 25.92 15.31
N GLY A 408 -14.93 24.73 14.93
CA GLY A 408 -14.17 24.52 13.69
C GLY A 408 -12.74 25.10 13.77
N PHE A 409 -12.02 25.08 12.65
CA PHE A 409 -10.64 25.57 12.56
C PHE A 409 -10.34 26.22 11.21
N ILE A 410 -9.94 27.48 11.21
CA ILE A 410 -9.49 28.19 9.99
C ILE A 410 -7.97 28.09 9.88
N MET A 411 -7.51 27.35 8.88
CA MET A 411 -6.08 27.14 8.65
C MET A 411 -5.42 28.38 8.01
N LYS A 412 -4.14 28.57 8.34
CA LYS A 412 -3.24 29.56 7.72
C LYS A 412 -2.32 28.88 6.71
N ALA A 413 -1.72 29.63 5.79
CA ALA A 413 -0.85 29.06 4.76
C ALA A 413 0.26 28.16 5.35
N GLY A 414 0.48 26.96 4.80
CA GLY A 414 1.54 26.04 5.23
C GLY A 414 1.31 25.35 6.58
N GLN A 415 0.18 25.60 7.24
CA GLN A 415 -0.10 25.10 8.59
C GLN A 415 -0.44 23.60 8.59
N SER A 416 -0.05 22.91 9.66
CA SER A 416 -0.40 21.52 9.94
C SER A 416 -1.33 21.41 11.15
N LEU A 417 -2.43 20.67 11.03
CA LEU A 417 -3.32 20.28 12.13
C LEU A 417 -3.25 18.76 12.29
N THR A 418 -2.64 18.30 13.39
CA THR A 418 -2.36 16.86 13.59
C THR A 418 -2.93 16.37 14.92
N GLY A 419 -3.83 15.40 14.87
CA GLY A 419 -4.44 14.77 16.04
C GLY A 419 -3.75 13.47 16.45
N GLU A 420 -4.06 12.99 17.66
CA GLU A 420 -3.54 11.72 18.19
C GLU A 420 -4.04 10.48 17.45
N GLY A 421 -4.97 10.59 16.50
CA GLY A 421 -5.40 9.49 15.62
C GLY A 421 -4.35 9.05 14.59
N ILE A 422 -3.13 9.57 14.68
CA ILE A 422 -1.98 9.12 13.90
C ILE A 422 -1.55 7.69 14.26
N THR A 423 -0.95 6.96 13.32
CA THR A 423 -0.49 5.58 13.55
C THR A 423 0.94 5.45 14.07
N SER A 424 1.72 6.54 14.03
CA SER A 424 3.13 6.53 14.45
C SER A 424 3.44 7.82 15.19
N PRO A 425 4.27 7.79 16.24
CA PRO A 425 4.60 8.98 17.00
C PRO A 425 5.37 9.98 16.16
N ILE A 426 5.07 11.26 16.35
CA ILE A 426 5.86 12.36 15.79
C ILE A 426 6.99 12.63 16.77
N GLN A 427 8.21 12.33 16.36
CA GLN A 427 9.41 12.45 17.18
C GLN A 427 10.48 13.27 16.46
N VAL A 428 11.28 13.99 17.23
CA VAL A 428 12.45 14.71 16.75
C VAL A 428 13.66 14.34 17.61
N VAL A 429 14.85 14.34 17.03
CA VAL A 429 16.09 14.18 17.80
C VAL A 429 16.63 15.56 18.11
N LEU A 430 16.65 15.94 19.38
CA LEU A 430 17.22 17.20 19.87
C LEU A 430 18.31 16.87 20.88
N ASN A 431 19.48 17.49 20.73
CA ASN A 431 20.60 17.34 21.67
C ASN A 431 20.97 15.86 21.94
N GLY A 432 20.84 14.97 20.94
CA GLY A 432 21.12 13.54 21.06
C GLY A 432 20.00 12.69 21.69
N ALA A 433 18.87 13.29 22.10
CA ALA A 433 17.73 12.59 22.68
C ALA A 433 16.50 12.63 21.76
N THR A 434 15.73 11.54 21.74
CA THR A 434 14.44 11.48 21.04
C THR A 434 13.35 12.14 21.88
N VAL A 435 12.80 13.24 21.38
CA VAL A 435 11.68 13.97 21.97
C VAL A 435 10.40 13.62 21.21
N THR A 436 9.42 13.05 21.91
CA THR A 436 8.10 12.76 21.33
C THR A 436 7.23 14.02 21.41
N LEU A 437 6.86 14.57 20.26
CA LEU A 437 6.00 15.75 20.17
C LEU A 437 4.52 15.37 20.26
N LEU A 438 4.13 14.25 19.65
CA LEU A 438 2.79 13.69 19.74
C LEU A 438 2.84 12.16 19.62
N ALA A 439 2.10 11.45 20.48
CA ALA A 439 1.99 10.00 20.46
C ALA A 439 0.61 9.56 19.93
N PRO A 440 0.50 8.40 19.25
CA PRO A 440 -0.78 7.81 18.89
C PRO A 440 -1.67 7.53 20.11
N ALA A 441 -2.94 7.94 20.05
CA ALA A 441 -3.96 7.65 21.05
C ALA A 441 -5.36 7.58 20.39
N GLY A 442 -6.41 8.04 21.07
CA GLY A 442 -7.76 8.12 20.51
C GLY A 442 -7.88 9.24 19.47
N THR A 443 -8.61 9.00 18.37
CA THR A 443 -8.83 10.01 17.33
C THR A 443 -9.65 11.18 17.89
N PRO A 444 -9.10 12.41 17.95
CA PRO A 444 -9.83 13.58 18.39
C PRO A 444 -11.03 13.85 17.47
N ASN A 445 -12.21 14.07 18.06
CA ASN A 445 -13.44 14.38 17.34
C ASN A 445 -13.71 15.89 17.34
N LEU A 446 -13.44 16.54 16.22
CA LEU A 446 -13.68 17.96 15.97
C LEU A 446 -15.14 18.15 15.57
N ALA A 447 -16.03 18.07 16.56
CA ALA A 447 -17.48 18.11 16.36
C ALA A 447 -18.03 19.53 16.47
N ARG A 448 -18.09 20.24 15.33
CA ARG A 448 -18.67 21.57 15.23
C ARG A 448 -20.18 21.51 15.43
N ALA A 449 -20.67 22.11 16.51
CA ALA A 449 -22.09 22.10 16.89
C ALA A 449 -22.90 23.26 16.31
N THR A 450 -22.23 24.29 15.76
CA THR A 450 -22.84 25.48 15.16
C THR A 450 -22.64 25.52 13.65
N ALA A 451 -23.49 26.27 12.94
CA ALA A 451 -23.41 26.39 11.48
C ALA A 451 -22.03 26.86 10.99
N GLY A 452 -21.44 26.12 10.03
CA GLY A 452 -20.28 26.52 9.23
C GLY A 452 -19.25 25.40 9.02
N THR A 453 -18.11 25.73 8.41
CA THR A 453 -17.12 24.72 7.98
C THR A 453 -16.35 24.10 9.16
N GLY A 454 -16.19 22.78 9.21
CA GLY A 454 -15.36 22.09 10.22
C GLY A 454 -13.89 22.53 10.14
N ILE A 455 -13.25 22.33 8.97
CA ILE A 455 -11.92 22.84 8.67
C ILE A 455 -11.95 23.68 7.40
N GLN A 456 -11.58 24.95 7.52
CA GLN A 456 -11.39 25.84 6.36
C GLN A 456 -9.91 25.88 5.98
N LEU A 457 -9.59 25.41 4.77
CA LEU A 457 -8.23 25.36 4.25
C LEU A 457 -7.78 26.73 3.72
N ALA A 458 -6.49 27.00 3.87
CA ALA A 458 -5.72 27.98 3.11
C ALA A 458 -4.77 27.23 2.15
N THR A 459 -3.67 27.86 1.72
CA THR A 459 -2.70 27.22 0.81
C THR A 459 -1.76 26.26 1.53
N ASN A 460 -1.51 25.08 0.95
CA ASN A 460 -0.45 24.16 1.35
C ASN A 460 -0.62 23.57 2.77
N ASN A 461 -1.85 23.20 3.14
CA ASN A 461 -2.17 22.69 4.46
C ASN A 461 -2.06 21.17 4.61
N THR A 462 -1.79 20.73 5.84
CA THR A 462 -1.77 19.31 6.23
C THR A 462 -2.78 19.05 7.34
N VAL A 463 -3.62 18.03 7.20
CA VAL A 463 -4.54 17.57 8.25
C VAL A 463 -4.34 16.08 8.50
N GLN A 464 -4.06 15.68 9.73
CA GLN A 464 -3.77 14.27 10.04
C GLN A 464 -4.42 13.80 11.34
N GLY A 465 -4.88 12.54 11.39
CA GLY A 465 -5.20 11.86 12.65
C GLY A 465 -6.38 12.44 13.42
N VAL A 466 -7.37 13.02 12.72
CA VAL A 466 -8.57 13.64 13.31
C VAL A 466 -9.86 13.12 12.68
N ARG A 467 -10.95 13.20 13.43
CA ARG A 467 -12.31 13.05 12.93
C ARG A 467 -12.95 14.43 12.89
N VAL A 468 -13.49 14.83 11.75
CA VAL A 468 -14.19 16.11 11.57
C VAL A 468 -15.68 15.82 11.47
N ALA A 469 -16.48 16.43 12.34
CA ALA A 469 -17.92 16.31 12.31
C ALA A 469 -18.59 17.68 12.34
N THR A 470 -19.61 17.91 11.51
CA THR A 470 -20.38 19.16 11.50
C THR A 470 -21.87 18.88 11.65
N SER A 471 -22.57 19.74 12.39
CA SER A 471 -24.03 19.73 12.48
C SER A 471 -24.71 20.51 11.34
N ASP A 472 -24.00 21.49 10.77
CA ASP A 472 -24.38 22.27 9.60
C ASP A 472 -23.10 22.83 8.94
N GLY A 473 -23.09 22.99 7.61
CA GLY A 473 -21.92 23.40 6.83
C GLY A 473 -20.96 22.27 6.45
N ALA A 474 -19.94 22.61 5.64
CA ALA A 474 -19.04 21.62 5.07
C ALA A 474 -18.06 21.02 6.10
N GLY A 475 -17.68 19.75 5.95
CA GLY A 475 -16.68 19.12 6.81
C GLY A 475 -15.31 19.76 6.62
N ILE A 476 -14.77 19.68 5.42
CA ILE A 476 -13.53 20.36 5.01
C ILE A 476 -13.79 21.15 3.73
N ALA A 477 -13.46 22.44 3.72
CA ALA A 477 -13.62 23.27 2.53
C ALA A 477 -12.38 24.10 2.22
N GLY A 478 -12.13 24.39 0.94
CA GLY A 478 -11.03 25.24 0.50
C GLY A 478 -11.12 25.63 -0.96
N ASP A 479 -10.81 26.89 -1.28
CA ASP A 479 -10.66 27.40 -2.65
C ASP A 479 -9.25 27.97 -2.82
N GLY A 480 -8.59 27.64 -3.92
CA GLY A 480 -7.22 28.08 -4.18
C GLY A 480 -6.22 27.47 -3.20
N PHE A 481 -6.47 26.26 -2.69
CA PHE A 481 -5.79 25.69 -1.51
C PHE A 481 -4.37 25.17 -1.77
N GLY A 482 -3.80 25.37 -2.96
CA GLY A 482 -2.47 24.84 -3.29
C GLY A 482 -2.43 23.32 -3.14
N THR A 483 -1.51 22.77 -2.35
CA THR A 483 -1.49 21.34 -2.03
C THR A 483 -2.15 21.04 -0.68
N PHE A 484 -3.25 20.29 -0.67
CA PHE A 484 -3.86 19.80 0.57
C PHE A 484 -3.45 18.36 0.86
N THR A 485 -2.74 18.14 1.97
CA THR A 485 -2.35 16.80 2.42
C THR A 485 -3.28 16.32 3.53
N ALA A 486 -3.81 15.11 3.40
CA ALA A 486 -4.56 14.48 4.48
C ALA A 486 -4.24 13.00 4.66
N ALA A 487 -4.15 12.54 5.90
CA ALA A 487 -4.00 11.12 6.21
C ALA A 487 -4.67 10.77 7.53
N GLN A 488 -5.29 9.59 7.62
CA GLN A 488 -5.99 9.14 8.84
C GLN A 488 -7.08 10.14 9.27
N VAL A 489 -7.78 10.71 8.30
CA VAL A 489 -8.88 11.64 8.53
C VAL A 489 -10.21 10.96 8.22
N SER A 490 -11.21 11.17 9.07
CA SER A 490 -12.61 10.84 8.77
C SER A 490 -13.46 12.09 8.82
N VAL A 491 -14.46 12.19 7.95
CA VAL A 491 -15.34 13.35 7.87
C VAL A 491 -16.80 12.87 7.90
N ASP A 492 -17.61 13.46 8.78
CA ASP A 492 -19.05 13.25 8.86
C ASP A 492 -19.77 14.60 8.96
N ALA A 493 -20.18 15.12 7.80
CA ALA A 493 -20.87 16.40 7.70
C ALA A 493 -22.40 16.22 7.72
N THR A 494 -23.09 17.13 8.39
CA THR A 494 -24.55 17.27 8.34
C THR A 494 -24.89 18.64 7.76
N GLY A 495 -25.91 18.75 6.91
CA GLY A 495 -26.35 20.03 6.32
C GLY A 495 -25.44 20.59 5.21
N GLY A 496 -24.17 20.19 5.14
CA GLY A 496 -23.23 20.58 4.08
C GLY A 496 -22.44 19.42 3.47
N ALA A 497 -21.57 19.73 2.50
CA ALA A 497 -20.70 18.77 1.85
C ALA A 497 -19.66 18.20 2.83
N ALA A 498 -19.35 16.91 2.73
CA ALA A 498 -18.25 16.33 3.49
C ALA A 498 -16.93 17.01 3.10
N LEU A 499 -16.68 17.11 1.79
CA LEU A 499 -15.56 17.86 1.22
C LEU A 499 -16.08 18.84 0.17
N ASP A 500 -15.64 20.09 0.25
CA ASP A 500 -15.91 21.15 -0.73
C ASP A 500 -14.58 21.79 -1.16
N LEU A 501 -13.94 21.21 -2.17
CA LEU A 501 -12.58 21.57 -2.59
C LEU A 501 -12.57 22.13 -3.99
N GLU A 502 -12.01 23.34 -4.13
CA GLU A 502 -11.93 24.07 -5.39
C GLU A 502 -10.50 24.54 -5.68
N ASN A 503 -10.08 24.45 -6.95
CA ASN A 503 -8.85 25.02 -7.48
C ASN A 503 -7.58 24.65 -6.68
N GLY A 504 -7.19 23.37 -6.68
CA GLY A 504 -5.99 22.92 -5.97
C GLY A 504 -5.59 21.47 -6.25
N THR A 505 -4.56 20.99 -5.56
CA THR A 505 -4.00 19.63 -5.68
C THR A 505 -4.20 18.87 -4.37
N ALA A 506 -4.94 17.78 -4.39
CA ALA A 506 -5.12 16.93 -3.22
C ALA A 506 -4.01 15.88 -3.13
N ALA A 507 -3.50 15.62 -1.93
CA ALA A 507 -2.68 14.47 -1.56
C ALA A 507 -3.31 13.85 -0.30
N ALA A 508 -4.55 13.37 -0.46
CA ALA A 508 -5.47 13.15 0.65
C ALA A 508 -6.00 11.71 0.70
N ALA A 509 -5.80 11.03 1.82
CA ALA A 509 -6.33 9.71 2.12
C ALA A 509 -7.21 9.74 3.37
N PHE A 510 -8.50 9.52 3.16
CA PHE A 510 -9.55 9.49 4.18
C PHE A 510 -9.96 8.06 4.51
N GLY A 511 -10.21 7.79 5.80
CA GLY A 511 -10.83 6.56 6.25
C GLY A 511 -12.31 6.49 5.85
N SER A 512 -13.04 7.60 6.05
CA SER A 512 -14.42 7.76 5.60
C SER A 512 -14.73 9.22 5.26
N VAL A 513 -15.61 9.41 4.28
CA VAL A 513 -16.14 10.72 3.88
C VAL A 513 -17.66 10.60 3.79
N SER A 514 -18.38 11.15 4.76
CA SER A 514 -19.84 11.08 4.81
C SER A 514 -20.48 12.46 4.86
N SER A 515 -21.62 12.60 4.21
CA SER A 515 -22.47 13.79 4.23
C SER A 515 -23.93 13.37 4.33
N THR A 516 -24.67 14.01 5.22
CA THR A 516 -26.11 13.79 5.41
C THR A 516 -26.88 15.12 5.25
N GLY A 517 -27.86 15.15 4.35
CA GLY A 517 -28.77 16.28 4.21
C GLY A 517 -28.13 17.56 3.66
N SER A 518 -27.08 17.46 2.84
CA SER A 518 -26.40 18.65 2.30
C SER A 518 -27.35 19.55 1.50
N GLY A 519 -27.34 20.86 1.78
CA GLY A 519 -28.07 21.86 1.00
C GLY A 519 -27.57 22.03 -0.45
N ALA A 520 -26.43 21.42 -0.78
CA ALA A 520 -25.86 21.39 -2.13
C ALA A 520 -25.38 19.97 -2.47
N ASN A 521 -24.07 19.74 -2.53
CA ASN A 521 -23.46 18.45 -2.86
C ASN A 521 -23.03 17.68 -1.61
N GLY A 522 -22.97 16.35 -1.68
CA GLY A 522 -22.37 15.55 -0.60
C GLY A 522 -20.84 15.59 -0.65
N LEU A 523 -20.28 15.52 -1.85
CA LEU A 523 -18.85 15.65 -2.17
C LEU A 523 -18.73 16.57 -3.38
N ARG A 524 -18.02 17.69 -3.25
CA ARG A 524 -17.79 18.67 -4.31
C ARG A 524 -16.31 18.86 -4.55
N LEU A 525 -15.87 18.56 -5.76
CA LEU A 525 -14.50 18.72 -6.23
C LEU A 525 -14.51 19.51 -7.54
N VAL A 526 -13.94 20.71 -7.55
CA VAL A 526 -13.89 21.59 -8.73
C VAL A 526 -12.44 21.94 -9.05
N ASN A 527 -11.96 21.63 -10.27
CA ASN A 527 -10.58 21.86 -10.69
C ASN A 527 -9.52 21.24 -9.75
N VAL A 528 -9.81 20.05 -9.21
CA VAL A 528 -8.92 19.34 -8.28
C VAL A 528 -7.99 18.38 -9.02
N GLY A 529 -6.68 18.54 -8.80
CA GLY A 529 -5.60 17.65 -9.23
C GLY A 529 -5.11 16.71 -8.11
N GLY A 530 -4.07 15.93 -8.37
CA GLY A 530 -3.42 15.08 -7.36
C GLY A 530 -4.15 13.76 -7.10
N THR A 531 -4.08 13.23 -5.88
CA THR A 531 -4.76 12.00 -5.44
C THR A 531 -5.64 12.26 -4.23
N LEU A 532 -6.91 11.86 -4.32
CA LEU A 532 -7.88 11.85 -3.23
C LEU A 532 -8.51 10.47 -3.13
N SER A 533 -8.44 9.83 -1.98
CA SER A 533 -9.09 8.54 -1.74
C SER A 533 -9.89 8.54 -0.45
N ALA A 534 -11.08 7.95 -0.47
CA ALA A 534 -11.87 7.63 0.71
C ALA A 534 -12.23 6.15 0.70
N THR A 535 -11.83 5.41 1.74
CA THR A 535 -12.06 3.95 1.83
C THR A 535 -13.48 3.56 2.23
N GLY A 536 -14.32 4.54 2.59
CA GLY A 536 -15.73 4.32 2.93
C GLY A 536 -16.45 5.66 3.16
N GLY A 537 -17.65 5.58 3.72
CA GLY A 537 -18.52 6.73 3.98
C GLY A 537 -19.92 6.54 3.42
N LEU A 538 -20.80 7.52 3.69
CA LEU A 538 -22.15 7.57 3.14
C LEU A 538 -22.48 9.00 2.69
N LEU A 539 -22.84 9.18 1.42
CA LEU A 539 -23.41 10.44 0.92
C LEU A 539 -24.91 10.25 0.76
N THR A 540 -25.71 10.97 1.53
CA THR A 540 -27.18 10.86 1.48
C THR A 540 -27.89 12.19 1.70
N GLY A 541 -29.05 12.37 1.04
CA GLY A 541 -29.92 13.53 1.24
C GLY A 541 -29.40 14.87 0.69
N ALA A 542 -28.43 14.86 -0.23
CA ALA A 542 -27.96 16.07 -0.90
C ALA A 542 -29.05 16.68 -1.80
N ALA A 543 -29.23 18.01 -1.75
CA ALA A 543 -30.20 18.73 -2.57
C ALA A 543 -29.71 18.97 -4.02
N GLY A 544 -28.42 18.77 -4.29
CA GLY A 544 -27.79 18.71 -5.61
C GLY A 544 -27.18 17.33 -5.88
N PRO A 545 -26.26 17.21 -6.86
CA PRO A 545 -25.53 15.96 -7.08
C PRO A 545 -24.79 15.51 -5.82
N ALA A 546 -25.02 14.27 -5.37
CA ALA A 546 -24.36 13.73 -4.20
C ALA A 546 -22.84 13.73 -4.38
N VAL A 547 -22.35 13.36 -5.57
CA VAL A 547 -20.97 13.55 -6.01
C VAL A 547 -20.92 14.52 -7.19
N LEU A 548 -20.17 15.61 -7.04
CA LEU A 548 -19.83 16.54 -8.11
C LEU A 548 -18.31 16.56 -8.31
N VAL A 549 -17.88 16.22 -9.52
CA VAL A 549 -16.48 16.36 -9.95
C VAL A 549 -16.47 17.16 -11.24
N ALA A 550 -16.05 18.41 -11.17
CA ALA A 550 -16.01 19.32 -12.31
C ALA A 550 -14.56 19.77 -12.59
N GLY A 551 -14.11 19.69 -13.84
CA GLY A 551 -12.76 20.06 -14.23
C GLY A 551 -11.66 19.15 -13.65
N GLY A 552 -10.43 19.66 -13.68
CA GLY A 552 -9.27 19.00 -13.08
C GLY A 552 -8.80 17.73 -13.81
N ASN A 553 -7.77 17.11 -13.24
CA ASN A 553 -7.13 15.88 -13.74
C ASN A 553 -6.72 14.94 -12.60
N GLY A 554 -7.27 15.13 -11.40
CA GLY A 554 -6.95 14.32 -10.23
C GLY A 554 -7.38 12.86 -10.33
N ILE A 555 -6.73 12.01 -9.55
CA ILE A 555 -7.09 10.63 -9.26
C ILE A 555 -7.98 10.64 -8.02
N VAL A 556 -9.26 10.32 -8.19
CA VAL A 556 -10.28 10.35 -7.13
C VAL A 556 -10.87 8.96 -6.97
N THR A 557 -10.79 8.38 -5.78
CA THR A 557 -11.43 7.10 -5.46
C THR A 557 -12.35 7.28 -4.26
N TYR A 558 -13.64 7.00 -4.43
CA TYR A 558 -14.63 7.02 -3.36
C TYR A 558 -15.32 5.65 -3.25
N ALA A 559 -15.05 4.95 -2.15
CA ALA A 559 -15.58 3.62 -1.90
C ALA A 559 -16.81 3.60 -0.98
N GLY A 560 -17.25 4.76 -0.49
CA GLY A 560 -18.48 4.86 0.29
C GLY A 560 -19.75 4.74 -0.55
N ASP A 561 -20.86 4.46 0.12
CA ASP A 561 -22.17 4.35 -0.53
C ASP A 561 -22.73 5.75 -0.86
N VAL A 562 -23.53 5.80 -1.93
CA VAL A 562 -24.23 7.01 -2.38
C VAL A 562 -25.72 6.70 -2.47
N VAL A 563 -26.53 7.47 -1.76
CA VAL A 563 -27.99 7.40 -1.78
C VAL A 563 -28.52 8.79 -2.14
N SER A 564 -29.12 8.94 -3.32
CA SER A 564 -29.60 10.25 -3.78
C SER A 564 -31.04 10.20 -4.25
N THR A 565 -31.79 11.25 -3.92
CA THR A 565 -33.13 11.54 -4.47
C THR A 565 -33.08 12.63 -5.55
N VAL A 566 -31.89 13.15 -5.87
CA VAL A 566 -31.69 14.25 -6.83
C VAL A 566 -30.80 13.82 -7.98
N ARG A 567 -29.55 13.43 -7.70
CA ARG A 567 -28.59 12.89 -8.68
C ARG A 567 -27.42 12.25 -7.92
N THR A 568 -27.06 11.03 -8.28
CA THR A 568 -25.96 10.29 -7.67
C THR A 568 -24.61 10.92 -7.99
N ALA A 569 -24.35 11.20 -9.27
CA ALA A 569 -23.08 11.75 -9.71
C ALA A 569 -23.26 12.71 -10.90
N ARG A 570 -22.52 13.82 -10.86
CA ARG A 570 -22.25 14.69 -12.01
C ARG A 570 -20.73 14.80 -12.20
N VAL A 571 -20.27 14.41 -13.38
CA VAL A 571 -18.86 14.52 -13.78
C VAL A 571 -18.78 15.37 -15.03
N ASP A 572 -18.06 16.47 -14.96
CA ASP A 572 -18.12 17.53 -15.97
C ASP A 572 -16.72 18.07 -16.29
N GLY A 573 -16.39 18.29 -17.56
CA GLY A 573 -15.23 19.10 -17.94
C GLY A 573 -13.85 18.55 -17.57
N ARG A 574 -13.71 17.26 -17.24
CA ARG A 574 -12.41 16.69 -16.84
C ARG A 574 -11.42 16.74 -17.99
N THR A 575 -10.18 17.07 -17.67
CA THR A 575 -9.06 17.15 -18.64
C THR A 575 -8.18 15.90 -18.65
N GLY A 576 -8.40 14.97 -17.72
CA GLY A 576 -7.62 13.74 -17.57
C GLY A 576 -7.87 13.03 -16.23
N GLY A 577 -6.90 12.23 -15.79
CA GLY A 577 -6.93 11.55 -14.49
C GLY A 577 -7.89 10.37 -14.42
N VAL A 578 -8.23 9.97 -13.20
CA VAL A 578 -9.13 8.83 -12.92
C VAL A 578 -10.15 9.24 -11.87
N LEU A 579 -11.43 8.92 -12.09
CA LEU A 579 -12.47 8.96 -11.07
C LEU A 579 -13.04 7.55 -10.91
N THR A 580 -13.01 7.00 -9.70
CA THR A 580 -13.58 5.69 -9.37
C THR A 580 -14.60 5.83 -8.25
N LEU A 581 -15.86 5.50 -8.52
CA LEU A 581 -16.91 5.32 -7.51
C LEU A 581 -17.17 3.82 -7.32
N SER A 582 -16.72 3.26 -6.21
CA SER A 582 -16.75 1.80 -5.97
C SER A 582 -17.73 1.34 -4.89
N GLY A 583 -18.39 2.25 -4.18
CA GLY A 583 -19.49 1.91 -3.28
C GLY A 583 -20.81 1.65 -4.03
N SER A 584 -21.86 1.33 -3.28
CA SER A 584 -23.20 1.12 -3.84
C SER A 584 -23.80 2.46 -4.26
N LEU A 585 -24.42 2.49 -5.44
CA LEU A 585 -25.06 3.70 -5.98
C LEU A 585 -26.58 3.47 -6.01
N ASN A 586 -27.33 4.25 -5.25
CA ASN A 586 -28.79 4.17 -5.20
C ASN A 586 -29.39 5.54 -5.52
N ASP A 587 -30.13 5.62 -6.63
CA ASP A 587 -30.72 6.87 -7.13
C ASP A 587 -32.23 6.74 -7.32
N THR A 588 -32.98 7.72 -6.85
CA THR A 588 -34.41 7.90 -7.19
C THR A 588 -34.71 9.26 -7.84
N GLY A 589 -33.67 9.98 -8.26
CA GLY A 589 -33.72 11.31 -8.85
C GLY A 589 -33.41 11.31 -10.34
N ALA A 590 -32.32 11.96 -10.75
CA ALA A 590 -31.90 12.16 -12.13
C ALA A 590 -30.65 11.35 -12.52
N GLY A 591 -30.27 10.36 -11.69
CA GLY A 591 -29.31 9.32 -12.04
C GLY A 591 -27.86 9.80 -12.13
N ILE A 592 -27.19 9.46 -13.23
CA ILE A 592 -25.77 9.75 -13.46
C ILE A 592 -25.63 10.63 -14.70
N LEU A 593 -24.86 11.71 -14.58
CA LEU A 593 -24.48 12.58 -15.69
C LEU A 593 -22.96 12.65 -15.81
N VAL A 594 -22.45 12.35 -16.99
CA VAL A 594 -21.03 12.47 -17.34
C VAL A 594 -20.93 13.23 -18.66
N GLN A 595 -20.42 14.45 -18.63
CA GLN A 595 -20.43 15.32 -19.81
C GLN A 595 -19.15 16.13 -19.99
N ASP A 596 -18.89 16.55 -21.22
CA ASP A 596 -17.83 17.52 -21.57
C ASP A 596 -16.40 17.11 -21.14
N ASN A 597 -16.16 15.81 -20.90
CA ASN A 597 -14.86 15.33 -20.43
C ASN A 597 -13.92 15.11 -21.62
N ALA A 598 -12.86 15.91 -21.73
CA ALA A 598 -11.91 15.82 -22.85
C ALA A 598 -11.12 14.49 -22.84
N ALA A 599 -10.71 14.02 -21.67
CA ALA A 599 -9.92 12.78 -21.49
C ALA A 599 -10.02 12.23 -20.05
N GLY A 600 -9.37 11.09 -19.81
CA GLY A 600 -9.32 10.43 -18.49
C GLY A 600 -10.25 9.22 -18.38
N THR A 601 -10.26 8.59 -17.20
CA THR A 601 -11.12 7.43 -16.92
C THR A 601 -12.14 7.77 -15.85
N ILE A 602 -13.41 7.44 -16.10
CA ILE A 602 -14.52 7.62 -15.15
C ILE A 602 -15.18 6.25 -14.97
N ALA A 603 -15.00 5.66 -13.79
CA ALA A 603 -15.38 4.29 -13.51
C ALA A 603 -16.38 4.21 -12.35
N PHE A 604 -17.49 3.53 -12.60
CA PHE A 604 -18.47 3.12 -11.60
C PHE A 604 -18.31 1.61 -11.41
N THR A 605 -17.72 1.20 -10.29
CA THR A 605 -17.23 -0.19 -10.11
C THR A 605 -17.93 -0.96 -8.99
N GLY A 606 -18.77 -0.30 -8.20
CA GLY A 606 -19.48 -0.96 -7.09
C GLY A 606 -20.41 -2.07 -7.54
N ALA A 607 -20.59 -3.12 -6.74
CA ALA A 607 -21.36 -4.30 -7.13
C ALA A 607 -22.87 -4.04 -7.32
N SER A 608 -23.38 -2.91 -6.82
CA SER A 608 -24.78 -2.49 -6.94
C SER A 608 -24.88 -1.05 -7.43
N LYS A 609 -25.62 -0.84 -8.53
CA LYS A 609 -25.94 0.50 -9.06
C LYS A 609 -27.42 0.51 -9.45
N VAL A 610 -28.28 0.86 -8.50
CA VAL A 610 -29.74 0.91 -8.67
C VAL A 610 -30.14 2.34 -9.00
N ILE A 611 -30.51 2.59 -10.25
CA ILE A 611 -30.80 3.92 -10.79
C ILE A 611 -32.26 3.98 -11.24
N SER A 612 -33.14 4.58 -10.43
CA SER A 612 -34.58 4.59 -10.63
C SER A 612 -35.12 6.01 -10.81
N THR A 613 -35.01 6.57 -12.01
CA THR A 613 -35.10 8.04 -12.23
C THR A 613 -36.46 8.56 -12.70
N GLY A 614 -37.48 7.70 -12.74
CA GLY A 614 -38.81 8.06 -13.23
C GLY A 614 -38.73 8.66 -14.64
N ALA A 615 -39.22 9.88 -14.82
CA ALA A 615 -39.25 10.54 -16.14
C ALA A 615 -37.87 11.04 -16.64
N SER A 616 -36.86 11.10 -15.77
CA SER A 616 -35.51 11.53 -16.14
C SER A 616 -34.71 10.39 -16.75
N THR A 617 -33.72 10.70 -17.59
CA THR A 617 -32.77 9.72 -18.10
C THR A 617 -31.94 9.12 -16.96
N GLY A 618 -31.77 7.80 -16.94
CA GLY A 618 -31.04 7.09 -15.89
C GLY A 618 -29.53 7.36 -15.91
N VAL A 619 -28.90 7.13 -17.05
CA VAL A 619 -27.49 7.44 -17.29
C VAL A 619 -27.37 8.30 -18.54
N THR A 620 -26.74 9.46 -18.42
CA THR A 620 -26.45 10.37 -19.53
C THR A 620 -24.94 10.54 -19.68
N LEU A 621 -24.41 10.14 -20.83
CA LEU A 621 -23.04 10.42 -21.28
C LEU A 621 -23.13 11.31 -22.51
N ALA A 622 -22.56 12.52 -22.48
CA ALA A 622 -22.60 13.48 -23.58
C ALA A 622 -21.25 14.16 -23.80
N ASP A 623 -20.81 14.38 -25.04
CA ASP A 623 -19.66 15.24 -25.36
C ASP A 623 -18.34 14.83 -24.65
N ASN A 624 -18.09 13.52 -24.48
CA ASN A 624 -17.00 13.00 -23.65
C ASN A 624 -15.66 12.75 -24.38
N GLY A 625 -15.39 13.50 -25.46
CA GLY A 625 -14.08 13.52 -26.12
C GLY A 625 -13.45 12.13 -26.30
N SER A 626 -12.25 11.92 -25.76
CA SER A 626 -11.59 10.59 -25.70
C SER A 626 -11.62 9.96 -24.30
N ALA A 627 -12.51 10.40 -23.40
CA ALA A 627 -12.61 9.87 -22.05
C ALA A 627 -13.15 8.43 -22.05
N ALA A 628 -12.62 7.58 -21.18
CA ALA A 628 -13.10 6.22 -20.97
C ALA A 628 -14.14 6.18 -19.84
N ILE A 629 -15.39 5.86 -20.17
CA ILE A 629 -16.47 5.70 -19.20
C ILE A 629 -16.76 4.20 -19.00
N GLN A 630 -16.67 3.74 -17.76
CA GLN A 630 -16.72 2.32 -17.43
C GLN A 630 -17.76 2.06 -16.35
N PHE A 631 -18.72 1.20 -16.65
CA PHE A 631 -19.60 0.57 -15.66
C PHE A 631 -19.12 -0.86 -15.48
N ALA A 632 -18.38 -1.12 -14.39
CA ALA A 632 -17.76 -2.41 -14.11
C ALA A 632 -18.34 -3.03 -12.83
N GLY A 633 -18.00 -4.30 -12.58
CA GLY A 633 -18.45 -5.03 -11.40
C GLY A 633 -19.89 -5.56 -11.46
N GLY A 634 -20.64 -5.27 -12.52
CA GLY A 634 -22.03 -5.68 -12.68
C GLY A 634 -23.03 -4.82 -11.90
N GLY A 635 -24.25 -5.33 -11.79
CA GLY A 635 -25.32 -4.76 -10.95
C GLY A 635 -25.84 -3.38 -11.39
N LEU A 636 -25.58 -2.96 -12.63
CA LEU A 636 -26.20 -1.75 -13.19
C LEU A 636 -27.68 -2.02 -13.50
N ALA A 637 -28.56 -1.68 -12.57
CA ALA A 637 -30.01 -1.84 -12.68
C ALA A 637 -30.66 -0.48 -12.87
N ILE A 638 -31.09 -0.18 -14.10
CA ILE A 638 -31.72 1.08 -14.47
C ILE A 638 -33.23 0.88 -14.66
N THR A 639 -34.03 1.71 -14.01
CA THR A 639 -35.48 1.77 -14.17
C THR A 639 -35.92 3.21 -14.48
N THR A 640 -36.57 3.42 -15.61
CA THR A 640 -37.16 4.72 -15.98
C THR A 640 -38.63 4.55 -16.37
N THR A 641 -39.37 5.66 -16.40
CA THR A 641 -40.72 5.71 -16.98
C THR A 641 -40.64 6.21 -18.41
N SER A 642 -40.41 7.51 -18.63
CA SER A 642 -40.36 8.13 -19.97
C SER A 642 -38.97 8.59 -20.42
N GLY A 643 -38.02 8.71 -19.49
CA GLY A 643 -36.64 9.05 -19.84
C GLY A 643 -35.89 7.85 -20.39
N ASP A 644 -34.84 8.09 -21.19
CA ASP A 644 -33.97 7.02 -21.65
C ASP A 644 -33.33 6.26 -20.46
N GLY A 645 -33.16 4.95 -20.56
CA GLY A 645 -32.47 4.19 -19.51
C GLY A 645 -30.98 4.57 -19.47
N PHE A 646 -30.29 4.25 -20.56
CA PHE A 646 -28.88 4.55 -20.77
C PHE A 646 -28.72 5.30 -22.09
N ARG A 647 -28.23 6.54 -22.04
CA ARG A 647 -27.98 7.38 -23.20
C ARG A 647 -26.52 7.80 -23.25
N ALA A 648 -25.83 7.40 -24.32
CA ALA A 648 -24.49 7.86 -24.67
C ALA A 648 -24.53 8.55 -26.02
N THR A 649 -24.17 9.83 -26.06
CA THR A 649 -24.09 10.63 -27.28
C THR A 649 -22.75 11.36 -27.37
N ASP A 650 -22.26 11.57 -28.60
CA ASP A 650 -21.19 12.51 -28.91
C ASP A 650 -19.85 12.24 -28.17
N GLY A 651 -19.13 11.18 -28.59
CA GLY A 651 -17.77 10.89 -28.13
C GLY A 651 -17.66 10.03 -26.87
N GLY A 652 -16.42 9.84 -26.41
CA GLY A 652 -16.05 8.94 -25.32
C GLY A 652 -15.98 7.46 -25.74
N VAL A 653 -15.27 6.67 -24.93
CA VAL A 653 -15.22 5.20 -25.02
C VAL A 653 -16.02 4.61 -23.87
N VAL A 654 -17.16 3.99 -24.18
CA VAL A 654 -18.11 3.48 -23.18
C VAL A 654 -18.02 1.97 -23.07
N THR A 655 -17.98 1.45 -21.85
CA THR A 655 -18.03 0.01 -21.56
C THR A 655 -18.97 -0.30 -20.41
N VAL A 656 -19.71 -1.41 -20.53
CA VAL A 656 -20.57 -1.95 -19.47
C VAL A 656 -20.24 -3.43 -19.33
N THR A 657 -19.77 -3.84 -18.16
CA THR A 657 -19.27 -5.20 -17.89
C THR A 657 -19.75 -5.74 -16.56
N GLY A 658 -19.60 -7.04 -16.35
CA GLY A 658 -20.07 -7.76 -15.16
C GLY A 658 -21.50 -8.27 -15.30
N ALA A 659 -21.91 -9.11 -14.35
CA ALA A 659 -23.20 -9.79 -14.41
C ALA A 659 -24.36 -8.92 -13.89
N GLY A 660 -25.59 -9.24 -14.30
CA GLY A 660 -26.80 -8.67 -13.70
C GLY A 660 -27.15 -7.24 -14.13
N ASN A 661 -26.41 -6.66 -15.09
CA ASN A 661 -26.77 -5.37 -15.69
C ASN A 661 -28.14 -5.49 -16.39
N ALA A 662 -29.06 -4.57 -16.11
CA ALA A 662 -30.41 -4.59 -16.62
C ALA A 662 -30.95 -3.17 -16.83
N ILE A 663 -31.75 -2.99 -17.88
CA ILE A 663 -32.49 -1.75 -18.13
C ILE A 663 -33.97 -2.09 -18.30
N LEU A 664 -34.83 -1.31 -17.63
CA LEU A 664 -36.27 -1.34 -17.79
C LEU A 664 -36.80 0.09 -17.99
N THR A 665 -37.58 0.29 -19.06
CA THR A 665 -38.31 1.55 -19.28
C THR A 665 -39.76 1.28 -19.70
N SER A 666 -40.68 2.17 -19.34
CA SER A 666 -42.11 2.01 -19.68
C SER A 666 -42.59 2.88 -20.83
N ALA A 667 -41.79 3.85 -21.30
CA ALA A 667 -42.10 4.77 -22.39
C ALA A 667 -40.85 5.45 -23.02
N GLY A 668 -39.65 5.29 -22.43
CA GLY A 668 -38.40 5.83 -22.96
C GLY A 668 -37.67 4.85 -23.90
N THR A 669 -36.49 5.25 -24.41
CA THR A 669 -35.57 4.30 -25.06
C THR A 669 -34.67 3.67 -24.00
N ALA A 670 -34.67 2.34 -23.90
CA ALA A 670 -33.88 1.66 -22.87
C ALA A 670 -32.38 1.89 -23.07
N LEU A 671 -31.87 1.69 -24.28
CA LEU A 671 -30.46 1.91 -24.61
C LEU A 671 -30.32 2.75 -25.87
N ARG A 672 -29.65 3.90 -25.75
CA ARG A 672 -29.31 4.80 -26.86
C ARG A 672 -27.81 5.06 -26.87
N VAL A 673 -27.14 4.67 -27.95
CA VAL A 673 -25.71 4.93 -28.18
C VAL A 673 -25.56 5.49 -29.58
N VAL A 674 -25.23 6.78 -29.69
CA VAL A 674 -25.18 7.51 -30.95
C VAL A 674 -23.89 8.32 -30.98
N ASP A 675 -23.05 8.12 -32.00
CA ASP A 675 -21.79 8.86 -32.16
C ASP A 675 -20.82 8.74 -30.97
N ALA A 676 -20.93 7.66 -30.18
CA ALA A 676 -20.06 7.32 -29.07
C ALA A 676 -19.36 5.97 -29.34
N THR A 677 -18.08 5.85 -28.98
CA THR A 677 -17.31 4.62 -29.24
C THR A 677 -17.61 3.58 -28.17
N THR A 678 -17.99 2.36 -28.54
CA THR A 678 -18.01 1.22 -27.61
C THR A 678 -16.60 0.65 -27.44
N GLY A 679 -16.17 0.47 -26.18
CA GLY A 679 -14.88 -0.15 -25.92
C GLY A 679 -14.83 -1.62 -26.35
N ALA A 680 -13.65 -2.24 -26.39
CA ALA A 680 -13.46 -3.60 -26.92
C ALA A 680 -14.33 -4.69 -26.25
N ALA A 681 -14.66 -4.51 -24.97
CA ALA A 681 -15.55 -5.39 -24.22
C ALA A 681 -17.05 -5.17 -24.50
N GLY A 682 -17.39 -4.08 -25.20
CA GLY A 682 -18.76 -3.71 -25.54
C GLY A 682 -19.62 -3.31 -24.35
N LEU A 683 -20.92 -3.40 -24.60
CA LEU A 683 -21.96 -3.17 -23.61
C LEU A 683 -22.64 -4.51 -23.30
N SER A 684 -22.40 -5.06 -22.11
CA SER A 684 -22.96 -6.34 -21.69
C SER A 684 -24.13 -6.14 -20.72
N PHE A 685 -25.32 -6.53 -21.15
CA PHE A 685 -26.54 -6.52 -20.36
C PHE A 685 -27.11 -7.93 -20.24
N ARG A 686 -27.59 -8.30 -19.05
CA ARG A 686 -28.42 -9.50 -18.90
C ARG A 686 -29.75 -9.30 -19.61
N SER A 687 -30.39 -8.15 -19.38
CA SER A 687 -31.72 -7.86 -19.92
C SER A 687 -31.93 -6.40 -20.29
N ILE A 688 -32.57 -6.14 -21.43
CA ILE A 688 -33.01 -4.80 -21.85
C ILE A 688 -34.51 -4.89 -22.18
N ALA A 689 -35.33 -4.14 -21.45
CA ALA A 689 -36.78 -4.11 -21.63
C ALA A 689 -37.29 -2.69 -21.83
N ALA A 690 -38.22 -2.52 -22.77
CA ALA A 690 -38.86 -1.25 -23.09
C ALA A 690 -40.31 -1.47 -23.53
N ALA A 691 -41.21 -0.58 -23.15
CA ALA A 691 -42.59 -0.55 -23.64
C ALA A 691 -42.96 0.87 -24.10
N ASP A 692 -43.92 0.98 -25.02
CA ASP A 692 -44.66 2.20 -25.36
C ASP A 692 -43.83 3.45 -25.76
N GLY A 693 -42.55 3.25 -26.10
CA GLY A 693 -41.61 4.31 -26.50
C GLY A 693 -41.49 4.49 -28.02
N VAL A 694 -40.48 5.25 -28.45
CA VAL A 694 -40.16 5.38 -29.90
C VAL A 694 -39.35 4.19 -30.40
N ASN A 695 -38.28 3.86 -29.67
CA ASN A 695 -37.43 2.70 -29.93
C ASN A 695 -37.04 2.09 -28.59
N GLY A 696 -36.82 0.77 -28.52
CA GLY A 696 -36.26 0.12 -27.33
C GLY A 696 -34.74 0.24 -27.26
N ILE A 697 -34.06 -0.02 -28.38
CA ILE A 697 -32.61 0.06 -28.53
C ILE A 697 -32.27 0.91 -29.77
N VAL A 698 -31.34 1.84 -29.63
CA VAL A 698 -30.79 2.66 -30.71
C VAL A 698 -29.26 2.60 -30.66
N LEU A 699 -28.64 2.12 -31.73
CA LEU A 699 -27.18 2.05 -31.88
C LEU A 699 -26.78 2.70 -33.22
N GLN A 700 -26.04 3.79 -33.18
CA GLN A 700 -25.60 4.50 -34.39
C GLN A 700 -24.14 4.92 -34.26
N ASN A 701 -23.35 4.69 -35.32
CA ASN A 701 -21.95 5.15 -35.43
C ASN A 701 -21.08 4.78 -34.21
N THR A 702 -21.20 3.53 -33.74
CA THR A 702 -20.63 3.12 -32.44
C THR A 702 -19.13 2.78 -32.47
N GLY A 703 -18.49 2.73 -33.65
CA GLY A 703 -17.05 2.59 -33.86
C GLY A 703 -16.36 1.30 -33.37
N GLY A 704 -16.92 0.59 -32.38
CA GLY A 704 -16.35 -0.60 -31.77
C GLY A 704 -16.72 -1.90 -32.50
N ALA A 705 -15.84 -2.91 -32.42
CA ALA A 705 -16.05 -4.21 -33.06
C ALA A 705 -17.14 -5.07 -32.38
N ASN A 706 -17.41 -4.82 -31.09
CA ASN A 706 -18.39 -5.54 -30.26
C ASN A 706 -19.29 -4.54 -29.55
N THR A 707 -20.33 -4.03 -30.21
CA THR A 707 -21.14 -2.95 -29.67
C THR A 707 -22.04 -3.39 -28.50
N LEU A 708 -22.81 -4.46 -28.65
CA LEU A 708 -23.84 -4.84 -27.68
C LEU A 708 -23.96 -6.35 -27.54
N GLN A 709 -24.01 -6.82 -26.30
CA GLN A 709 -24.37 -8.19 -25.95
C GLN A 709 -25.50 -8.20 -24.92
N VAL A 710 -26.67 -8.70 -25.32
CA VAL A 710 -27.77 -9.07 -24.41
C VAL A 710 -27.70 -10.58 -24.17
N THR A 711 -27.41 -11.00 -22.94
CA THR A 711 -27.09 -12.41 -22.65
C THR A 711 -28.29 -13.27 -22.29
N GLY A 712 -29.33 -12.68 -21.69
CA GLY A 712 -30.40 -13.44 -21.06
C GLY A 712 -29.91 -14.43 -19.99
N THR A 713 -30.76 -15.40 -19.66
CA THR A 713 -30.49 -16.54 -18.78
C THR A 713 -30.85 -17.88 -19.44
N GLY A 714 -31.06 -17.91 -20.76
CA GLY A 714 -31.47 -19.11 -21.52
C GLY A 714 -32.96 -19.47 -21.40
N SER A 715 -33.77 -18.64 -20.74
CA SER A 715 -35.24 -18.77 -20.73
C SER A 715 -35.85 -17.70 -21.65
N ALA A 716 -36.87 -18.02 -22.43
CA ALA A 716 -37.52 -17.05 -23.32
C ALA A 716 -37.92 -15.77 -22.56
N GLY A 717 -37.56 -14.60 -23.10
CA GLY A 717 -37.82 -13.29 -22.48
C GLY A 717 -36.87 -12.90 -21.35
N SER A 718 -35.95 -13.77 -20.91
CA SER A 718 -34.95 -13.43 -19.89
C SER A 718 -33.95 -12.36 -20.35
N GLY A 719 -33.78 -12.18 -21.66
CA GLY A 719 -33.05 -11.06 -22.27
C GLY A 719 -33.82 -9.73 -22.25
N GLY A 720 -35.06 -9.73 -21.78
CA GLY A 720 -35.96 -8.58 -21.74
C GLY A 720 -36.98 -8.59 -22.89
N THR A 721 -38.01 -7.76 -22.72
CA THR A 721 -39.12 -7.60 -23.68
C THR A 721 -39.14 -6.16 -24.19
N ILE A 722 -39.11 -6.00 -25.51
CA ILE A 722 -39.28 -4.72 -26.21
C ILE A 722 -40.60 -4.78 -26.98
N GLN A 723 -41.55 -3.91 -26.66
CA GLN A 723 -42.90 -4.01 -27.22
C GLN A 723 -43.62 -2.69 -27.39
N SER A 724 -44.63 -2.65 -28.25
CA SER A 724 -45.50 -1.47 -28.42
C SER A 724 -44.74 -0.19 -28.82
N MET A 725 -43.57 -0.31 -29.46
CA MET A 725 -42.80 0.84 -29.91
C MET A 725 -43.50 1.52 -31.09
N SER A 726 -43.47 2.85 -31.12
CA SER A 726 -44.02 3.65 -32.22
C SER A 726 -43.10 3.73 -33.45
N GLY A 727 -41.85 3.30 -33.32
CA GLY A 727 -40.92 3.07 -34.42
C GLY A 727 -40.26 1.69 -34.30
N ASP A 728 -39.06 1.53 -34.88
CA ASP A 728 -38.34 0.25 -34.82
C ASP A 728 -37.98 -0.13 -33.38
N ALA A 729 -38.20 -1.38 -32.97
CA ALA A 729 -37.87 -1.80 -31.61
C ALA A 729 -36.36 -1.79 -31.35
N VAL A 730 -35.57 -2.29 -32.30
CA VAL A 730 -34.10 -2.21 -32.29
C VAL A 730 -33.64 -1.55 -33.58
N ARG A 731 -33.01 -0.37 -33.48
CA ARG A 731 -32.51 0.40 -34.62
C ARG A 731 -30.99 0.47 -34.62
N MET A 732 -30.37 0.09 -35.73
CA MET A 732 -28.92 -0.03 -35.88
C MET A 732 -28.43 0.69 -37.14
N GLU A 733 -27.35 1.46 -37.05
CA GLU A 733 -26.74 2.15 -38.19
C GLU A 733 -25.22 2.25 -38.05
N ASN A 734 -24.47 1.72 -39.01
CA ASN A 734 -22.99 1.70 -38.99
C ASN A 734 -22.44 1.09 -37.69
N VAL A 735 -22.86 -0.15 -37.38
CA VAL A 735 -22.50 -0.86 -36.14
C VAL A 735 -21.95 -2.25 -36.39
N SER A 736 -21.14 -2.75 -35.46
CA SER A 736 -20.59 -4.10 -35.51
C SER A 736 -20.76 -4.87 -34.19
N GLY A 737 -20.94 -6.19 -34.29
CA GLY A 737 -20.94 -7.10 -33.15
C GLY A 737 -22.10 -6.87 -32.19
N VAL A 738 -23.33 -7.01 -32.70
CA VAL A 738 -24.56 -6.96 -31.90
C VAL A 738 -25.10 -8.38 -31.72
N SER A 739 -25.23 -8.83 -30.47
CA SER A 739 -25.77 -10.13 -30.11
C SER A 739 -26.96 -9.98 -29.16
N LEU A 740 -28.11 -10.52 -29.53
CA LEU A 740 -29.33 -10.53 -28.73
C LEU A 740 -29.74 -11.96 -28.41
N ALA A 741 -29.75 -12.33 -27.13
CA ALA A 741 -30.13 -13.67 -26.67
C ALA A 741 -31.35 -13.64 -25.74
N SER A 742 -32.27 -14.58 -25.96
CA SER A 742 -33.49 -14.75 -25.16
C SER A 742 -34.37 -13.50 -25.05
N VAL A 743 -34.38 -12.63 -26.07
CA VAL A 743 -35.20 -11.41 -26.08
C VAL A 743 -36.58 -11.67 -26.68
N ILE A 744 -37.59 -10.91 -26.26
CA ILE A 744 -38.91 -10.86 -26.90
C ILE A 744 -39.08 -9.47 -27.53
N ILE A 745 -39.35 -9.42 -28.82
CA ILE A 745 -39.61 -8.18 -29.58
C ILE A 745 -40.98 -8.32 -30.23
N ARG A 746 -41.96 -7.49 -29.83
CA ARG A 746 -43.32 -7.68 -30.34
C ARG A 746 -44.21 -6.46 -30.42
N ASP A 747 -45.22 -6.54 -31.27
CA ASP A 747 -46.34 -5.59 -31.32
C ASP A 747 -45.87 -4.13 -31.54
N ASN A 748 -44.78 -3.94 -32.30
CA ASN A 748 -44.22 -2.62 -32.61
C ASN A 748 -44.79 -2.09 -33.94
N LEU A 749 -45.03 -0.78 -34.03
CA LEU A 749 -45.52 -0.15 -35.25
C LEU A 749 -44.46 -0.14 -36.35
N GLY A 750 -43.17 0.06 -36.00
CA GLY A 750 -42.07 -0.11 -36.95
C GLY A 750 -41.58 -1.56 -37.06
N SER A 751 -40.41 -1.76 -37.65
CA SER A 751 -39.78 -3.09 -37.71
C SER A 751 -39.40 -3.59 -36.31
N GLY A 752 -39.39 -4.90 -36.10
CA GLY A 752 -38.91 -5.46 -34.83
C GLY A 752 -37.41 -5.15 -34.64
N ILE A 753 -36.62 -5.50 -35.65
CA ILE A 753 -35.18 -5.18 -35.71
C ILE A 753 -34.90 -4.56 -37.07
N ALA A 754 -34.32 -3.36 -37.10
CA ALA A 754 -33.90 -2.66 -38.31
C ALA A 754 -32.40 -2.32 -38.24
N GLY A 755 -31.67 -2.61 -39.32
CA GLY A 755 -30.24 -2.30 -39.42
C GLY A 755 -29.82 -1.76 -40.78
N GLU A 756 -28.93 -0.78 -40.76
CA GLU A 756 -28.22 -0.26 -41.94
C GLU A 756 -26.71 -0.37 -41.72
N ASN A 757 -25.99 -0.95 -42.68
CA ASN A 757 -24.54 -1.17 -42.63
C ASN A 757 -24.10 -1.86 -41.31
N VAL A 758 -24.69 -3.03 -41.04
CA VAL A 758 -24.45 -3.80 -39.81
C VAL A 758 -23.52 -4.97 -40.12
N SER A 759 -22.48 -5.19 -39.30
CA SER A 759 -21.59 -6.35 -39.44
C SER A 759 -21.61 -7.24 -38.19
N GLY A 760 -21.72 -8.56 -38.36
CA GLY A 760 -21.60 -9.49 -37.24
C GLY A 760 -22.81 -9.51 -36.29
N PHE A 761 -24.03 -9.63 -36.83
CA PHE A 761 -25.26 -9.68 -36.05
C PHE A 761 -25.61 -11.10 -35.61
N ALA A 762 -26.01 -11.29 -34.35
CA ALA A 762 -26.48 -12.56 -33.83
C ALA A 762 -27.82 -12.42 -33.07
N LEU A 763 -28.78 -13.28 -33.39
CA LEU A 763 -30.02 -13.45 -32.65
C LEU A 763 -30.15 -14.90 -32.19
N ALA A 764 -30.28 -15.14 -30.89
CA ALA A 764 -30.33 -16.48 -30.32
C ALA A 764 -31.53 -16.67 -29.39
N GLU A 765 -32.24 -17.79 -29.49
CA GLU A 765 -33.32 -18.21 -28.58
C GLU A 765 -34.38 -17.12 -28.32
N SER A 766 -34.64 -16.29 -29.33
CA SER A 766 -35.43 -15.06 -29.19
C SER A 766 -36.75 -15.17 -29.95
N THR A 767 -37.69 -14.30 -29.60
CA THR A 767 -39.02 -14.24 -30.23
C THR A 767 -39.23 -12.87 -30.85
N VAL A 768 -39.59 -12.81 -32.14
CA VAL A 768 -39.93 -11.60 -32.87
C VAL A 768 -41.35 -11.76 -33.45
N LEU A 769 -42.32 -10.96 -32.98
CA LEU A 769 -43.73 -11.19 -33.24
C LEU A 769 -44.53 -9.94 -33.59
N ASN A 770 -45.39 -9.98 -34.61
CA ASN A 770 -46.40 -8.94 -34.88
C ASN A 770 -45.82 -7.51 -35.02
N ASN A 771 -44.76 -7.34 -35.81
CA ASN A 771 -44.14 -6.03 -36.02
C ASN A 771 -44.52 -5.43 -37.38
N GLY A 772 -44.61 -4.11 -37.44
CA GLY A 772 -45.05 -3.33 -38.59
C GLY A 772 -46.50 -2.85 -38.47
N ASP A 773 -46.85 -1.79 -39.18
CA ASP A 773 -48.21 -1.29 -39.43
C ASP A 773 -48.43 -0.83 -40.88
N SER A 774 -47.36 -0.70 -41.66
CA SER A 774 -47.34 -0.25 -43.05
C SER A 774 -47.34 -1.42 -44.04
N PRO A 775 -48.19 -1.38 -45.08
CA PRO A 775 -48.12 -2.33 -46.19
C PRO A 775 -47.07 -1.95 -47.25
N ALA A 776 -46.32 -0.86 -47.05
CA ALA A 776 -45.21 -0.50 -47.92
C ALA A 776 -43.98 -1.33 -47.55
N ALA A 777 -43.10 -1.55 -48.54
CA ALA A 777 -41.91 -2.42 -48.46
C ALA A 777 -40.78 -1.92 -47.53
N ASP A 778 -41.15 -1.29 -46.41
CA ASP A 778 -40.29 -0.60 -45.47
C ASP A 778 -40.28 -1.22 -44.06
N GLU A 779 -41.12 -2.23 -43.79
CA GLU A 779 -41.29 -2.81 -42.45
C GLU A 779 -41.24 -4.34 -42.43
N ALA A 780 -40.49 -4.92 -41.49
CA ALA A 780 -40.39 -6.36 -41.34
C ALA A 780 -40.23 -6.76 -39.87
N GLY A 781 -40.35 -8.06 -39.59
CA GLY A 781 -39.94 -8.59 -38.28
C GLY A 781 -38.47 -8.26 -38.01
N ILE A 782 -37.61 -8.58 -38.98
CA ILE A 782 -36.18 -8.24 -39.00
C ILE A 782 -35.83 -7.72 -40.39
N ARG A 783 -35.22 -6.53 -40.49
CA ARG A 783 -34.81 -5.89 -41.73
C ARG A 783 -33.36 -5.45 -41.66
N PHE A 784 -32.58 -5.77 -42.69
CA PHE A 784 -31.24 -5.23 -42.88
C PHE A 784 -31.04 -4.66 -44.29
N HIS A 785 -30.44 -3.48 -44.35
CA HIS A 785 -29.77 -2.96 -45.54
C HIS A 785 -28.27 -3.07 -45.34
N ASN A 786 -27.58 -3.78 -46.24
CA ASN A 786 -26.15 -4.10 -46.13
C ASN A 786 -25.79 -4.79 -44.80
N LEU A 787 -26.26 -6.03 -44.62
CA LEU A 787 -25.77 -6.92 -43.56
C LEU A 787 -24.43 -7.52 -44.02
N LEU A 788 -23.36 -7.33 -43.25
CA LEU A 788 -22.00 -7.68 -43.62
C LEU A 788 -21.38 -8.68 -42.64
N GLY A 789 -20.22 -9.23 -43.01
CA GLY A 789 -19.48 -10.15 -42.16
C GLY A 789 -20.21 -11.49 -41.97
N SER A 790 -20.16 -12.06 -40.76
CA SER A 790 -20.81 -13.34 -40.44
C SER A 790 -21.91 -13.12 -39.42
N SER A 791 -23.15 -13.47 -39.79
CA SER A 791 -24.34 -13.24 -38.96
C SER A 791 -25.14 -14.52 -38.75
N SER A 792 -25.93 -14.58 -37.68
CA SER A 792 -26.69 -15.79 -37.34
C SER A 792 -28.05 -15.50 -36.70
N ILE A 793 -29.02 -16.36 -36.99
CA ILE A 793 -30.29 -16.46 -36.27
C ILE A 793 -30.47 -17.91 -35.86
N THR A 794 -30.45 -18.18 -34.55
CA THR A 794 -30.43 -19.53 -34.00
C THR A 794 -31.53 -19.74 -32.97
N GLY A 795 -32.25 -20.86 -33.04
CA GLY A 795 -33.22 -21.24 -32.00
C GLY A 795 -34.37 -20.25 -31.80
N SER A 796 -34.58 -19.33 -32.76
CA SER A 796 -35.47 -18.18 -32.59
C SER A 796 -36.79 -18.36 -33.34
N PHE A 797 -37.85 -17.74 -32.83
CA PHE A 797 -39.18 -17.74 -33.42
C PHE A 797 -39.48 -16.37 -34.03
N ILE A 798 -39.83 -16.31 -35.32
CA ILE A 798 -40.15 -15.06 -36.02
C ILE A 798 -41.48 -15.24 -36.75
N GLY A 799 -42.46 -14.36 -36.52
CA GLY A 799 -43.78 -14.49 -37.15
C GLY A 799 -44.68 -13.27 -36.98
N GLY A 800 -45.82 -13.27 -37.67
CA GLY A 800 -46.86 -12.25 -37.54
C GLY A 800 -46.50 -10.87 -38.10
N SER A 801 -45.32 -10.71 -38.70
CA SER A 801 -44.87 -9.42 -39.25
C SER A 801 -45.80 -8.93 -40.37
N VAL A 802 -45.96 -7.62 -40.50
CA VAL A 802 -46.88 -7.03 -41.51
C VAL A 802 -46.46 -7.36 -42.94
N GLU A 803 -45.16 -7.40 -43.24
CA GLU A 803 -44.64 -7.83 -44.53
C GLU A 803 -43.78 -9.10 -44.43
N ASP A 804 -42.45 -8.96 -44.51
CA ASP A 804 -41.49 -10.04 -44.44
C ASP A 804 -41.20 -10.37 -42.97
N ASN A 805 -40.98 -11.64 -42.62
CA ASN A 805 -40.47 -11.95 -41.28
C ASN A 805 -38.98 -11.62 -41.15
N LEU A 806 -38.20 -11.89 -42.20
CA LEU A 806 -36.80 -11.50 -42.32
C LEU A 806 -36.53 -10.98 -43.72
N ARG A 807 -35.95 -9.78 -43.81
CA ARG A 807 -35.51 -9.17 -45.06
C ARG A 807 -34.04 -8.74 -44.95
N VAL A 808 -33.21 -9.18 -45.88
CA VAL A 808 -31.82 -8.74 -46.01
C VAL A 808 -31.63 -8.24 -47.43
N ALA A 809 -31.24 -6.97 -47.59
CA ALA A 809 -30.98 -6.37 -48.89
C ALA A 809 -29.58 -5.76 -48.93
N ASN A 810 -28.67 -6.38 -49.67
CA ASN A 810 -27.31 -5.88 -49.86
C ASN A 810 -27.13 -5.34 -51.29
N SER A 811 -26.69 -4.10 -51.40
CA SER A 811 -26.34 -3.47 -52.68
C SER A 811 -24.82 -3.40 -52.90
N SER A 812 -24.04 -3.59 -51.84
CA SER A 812 -22.58 -3.65 -51.85
C SER A 812 -22.06 -4.46 -50.66
N GLY A 813 -20.74 -4.64 -50.58
CA GLY A 813 -20.09 -5.32 -49.46
C GLY A 813 -20.20 -6.85 -49.48
N VAL A 814 -19.66 -7.48 -48.44
CA VAL A 814 -19.59 -8.94 -48.32
C VAL A 814 -20.31 -9.41 -47.06
N LEU A 815 -21.42 -10.13 -47.25
CA LEU A 815 -21.98 -11.03 -46.25
C LEU A 815 -21.30 -12.39 -46.42
N ASN A 816 -20.30 -12.67 -45.59
CA ASN A 816 -19.57 -13.93 -45.61
C ASN A 816 -20.52 -15.12 -45.47
N ARG A 817 -21.46 -15.01 -44.51
CA ARG A 817 -22.60 -15.93 -44.36
C ARG A 817 -23.64 -15.41 -43.36
N LEU A 818 -24.91 -15.54 -43.70
CA LEU A 818 -26.01 -15.56 -42.75
C LEU A 818 -26.42 -17.00 -42.47
N THR A 819 -26.31 -17.45 -41.23
CA THR A 819 -26.71 -18.80 -40.81
C THR A 819 -28.03 -18.76 -40.05
N LEU A 820 -29.07 -19.37 -40.62
CA LEU A 820 -30.38 -19.58 -40.01
C LEU A 820 -30.44 -21.04 -39.54
N SER A 821 -30.45 -21.29 -38.23
CA SER A 821 -30.32 -22.65 -37.69
C SER A 821 -31.31 -22.94 -36.57
N SER A 822 -32.07 -24.03 -36.66
CA SER A 822 -33.07 -24.37 -35.65
C SER A 822 -34.07 -23.23 -35.38
N ALA A 823 -34.31 -22.37 -36.36
CA ALA A 823 -35.22 -21.24 -36.26
C ALA A 823 -36.60 -21.62 -36.80
N THR A 824 -37.64 -20.96 -36.32
CA THR A 824 -39.02 -21.08 -36.82
C THR A 824 -39.46 -19.76 -37.45
N PHE A 825 -39.81 -19.79 -38.72
CA PHE A 825 -40.44 -18.69 -39.45
C PHE A 825 -41.92 -19.01 -39.66
N ALA A 826 -42.78 -18.34 -38.88
CA ALA A 826 -44.22 -18.56 -38.89
C ALA A 826 -44.96 -17.63 -39.87
N ALA A 827 -46.27 -17.83 -40.03
CA ALA A 827 -47.11 -17.00 -40.89
C ALA A 827 -46.91 -15.49 -40.62
N ASN A 828 -46.67 -14.71 -41.68
CA ASN A 828 -46.77 -13.25 -41.66
C ASN A 828 -48.24 -12.80 -41.81
N ALA A 829 -48.48 -11.50 -41.91
CA ALA A 829 -49.84 -10.94 -41.91
C ALA A 829 -50.67 -11.40 -43.12
N ALA A 830 -51.94 -11.73 -42.87
CA ALA A 830 -52.80 -12.33 -43.88
C ALA A 830 -53.08 -11.43 -45.10
N ALA A 831 -53.17 -10.11 -44.90
CA ALA A 831 -53.55 -9.16 -45.95
C ALA A 831 -52.33 -8.61 -46.72
N THR A 832 -51.26 -8.31 -45.99
CA THR A 832 -50.11 -7.51 -46.46
C THR A 832 -48.80 -8.30 -46.47
N GLY A 833 -48.79 -9.52 -45.92
CA GLY A 833 -47.60 -10.35 -45.79
C GLY A 833 -46.82 -10.50 -47.11
N GLY A 834 -45.50 -10.46 -46.98
CA GLY A 834 -44.52 -10.70 -48.02
C GLY A 834 -44.00 -12.14 -47.98
N ASP A 835 -42.69 -12.29 -48.13
CA ASP A 835 -41.97 -13.55 -47.99
C ASP A 835 -41.75 -13.88 -46.50
N GLY A 836 -41.56 -15.17 -46.17
CA GLY A 836 -41.10 -15.55 -44.84
C GLY A 836 -39.67 -15.04 -44.62
N VAL A 837 -38.77 -15.41 -45.52
CA VAL A 837 -37.40 -14.89 -45.55
C VAL A 837 -37.10 -14.38 -46.96
N SER A 838 -36.67 -13.13 -47.08
CA SER A 838 -36.28 -12.49 -48.34
C SER A 838 -34.83 -12.04 -48.28
N ILE A 839 -33.98 -12.59 -49.16
CA ILE A 839 -32.55 -12.27 -49.25
C ILE A 839 -32.26 -11.71 -50.64
N LEU A 840 -31.85 -10.46 -50.70
CA LEU A 840 -31.71 -9.70 -51.93
C LEU A 840 -30.26 -9.23 -52.10
N GLY A 841 -29.64 -9.58 -53.22
CA GLY A 841 -28.33 -9.11 -53.64
C GLY A 841 -28.44 -8.27 -54.91
N SER A 842 -27.77 -7.12 -54.94
CA SER A 842 -27.69 -6.27 -56.13
C SER A 842 -26.30 -5.64 -56.26
N GLY A 843 -26.05 -4.96 -57.39
CA GLY A 843 -24.77 -4.30 -57.63
C GLY A 843 -23.62 -5.29 -57.61
N SER A 844 -22.64 -5.09 -56.73
CA SER A 844 -21.47 -5.96 -56.55
C SER A 844 -21.48 -6.70 -55.20
N ALA A 845 -22.64 -6.83 -54.56
CA ALA A 845 -22.75 -7.47 -53.26
C ALA A 845 -22.44 -8.97 -53.31
N VAL A 846 -21.85 -9.50 -52.24
CA VAL A 846 -21.75 -10.95 -51.99
C VAL A 846 -22.71 -11.31 -50.86
N VAL A 847 -23.61 -12.28 -51.11
CA VAL A 847 -24.70 -12.65 -50.20
C VAL A 847 -24.77 -14.17 -50.06
N ASN A 848 -24.14 -14.70 -49.01
CA ASN A 848 -24.13 -16.14 -48.73
C ASN A 848 -25.09 -16.49 -47.58
N VAL A 849 -25.86 -17.56 -47.71
CA VAL A 849 -26.87 -17.97 -46.74
C VAL A 849 -26.83 -19.47 -46.51
N THR A 850 -26.89 -19.89 -45.25
CA THR A 850 -27.17 -21.27 -44.86
C THR A 850 -28.45 -21.29 -44.05
N VAL A 851 -29.38 -22.16 -44.43
CA VAL A 851 -30.59 -22.46 -43.67
C VAL A 851 -30.54 -23.94 -43.33
N GLN A 852 -30.55 -24.26 -42.04
CA GLN A 852 -30.43 -25.64 -41.58
C GLN A 852 -31.33 -25.97 -40.40
N ASN A 853 -31.89 -27.18 -40.39
CA ASN A 853 -32.75 -27.68 -39.31
C ASN A 853 -33.88 -26.71 -38.90
N SER A 854 -34.30 -25.84 -39.81
CA SER A 854 -35.24 -24.76 -39.53
C SER A 854 -36.62 -25.09 -40.08
N GLN A 855 -37.64 -24.47 -39.50
CA GLN A 855 -39.03 -24.69 -39.84
C GLN A 855 -39.66 -23.42 -40.41
N PHE A 856 -40.31 -23.54 -41.56
CA PHE A 856 -41.13 -22.51 -42.16
C PHE A 856 -42.57 -23.03 -42.17
N THR A 857 -43.50 -22.31 -41.54
CA THR A 857 -44.88 -22.79 -41.37
C THR A 857 -45.92 -21.98 -42.17
N GLY A 858 -45.55 -20.80 -42.65
CA GLY A 858 -46.42 -20.04 -43.53
C GLY A 858 -45.79 -18.75 -44.02
N ALA A 859 -46.11 -18.36 -45.25
CA ALA A 859 -45.83 -17.04 -45.79
C ALA A 859 -46.86 -16.72 -46.88
N ARG A 860 -47.30 -15.48 -46.95
CA ARG A 860 -48.23 -15.02 -47.97
C ARG A 860 -47.65 -15.10 -49.39
N VAL A 861 -46.38 -14.75 -49.56
CA VAL A 861 -45.64 -14.85 -50.84
C VAL A 861 -44.80 -16.13 -50.84
N ASN A 862 -43.47 -16.11 -50.71
CA ASN A 862 -42.64 -17.32 -50.65
C ASN A 862 -42.20 -17.61 -49.22
N LEU A 863 -41.98 -18.88 -48.87
CA LEU A 863 -41.41 -19.24 -47.57
C LEU A 863 -39.97 -18.74 -47.45
N LEU A 864 -39.20 -18.89 -48.53
CA LEU A 864 -37.86 -18.35 -48.70
C LEU A 864 -37.69 -17.85 -50.13
N ARG A 865 -37.17 -16.63 -50.26
CA ARG A 865 -36.75 -16.04 -51.53
C ARG A 865 -35.30 -15.60 -51.43
N VAL A 866 -34.49 -15.99 -52.42
CA VAL A 866 -33.16 -15.42 -52.64
C VAL A 866 -33.12 -14.87 -54.05
N ALA A 867 -32.87 -13.57 -54.21
CA ALA A 867 -32.83 -12.92 -55.52
C ALA A 867 -31.56 -12.09 -55.70
N LEU A 868 -30.80 -12.36 -56.77
CA LEU A 868 -29.57 -11.64 -57.11
C LEU A 868 -29.75 -10.85 -58.41
N SER A 869 -29.12 -9.69 -58.55
CA SER A 869 -29.18 -8.86 -59.76
C SER A 869 -27.87 -8.09 -60.00
N GLY A 870 -27.69 -7.52 -61.19
CA GLY A 870 -26.46 -6.80 -61.53
C GLY A 870 -25.28 -7.77 -61.64
N SER A 871 -24.23 -7.56 -60.83
CA SER A 871 -23.06 -8.43 -60.73
C SER A 871 -22.95 -9.11 -59.35
N ALA A 872 -24.06 -9.20 -58.61
CA ALA A 872 -24.08 -9.77 -57.28
C ALA A 872 -23.75 -11.27 -57.32
N GLN A 873 -23.10 -11.76 -56.25
CA GLN A 873 -22.76 -13.16 -56.06
C GLN A 873 -23.48 -13.71 -54.83
N GLY A 874 -23.86 -14.98 -54.86
CA GLY A 874 -24.43 -15.63 -53.69
C GLY A 874 -24.28 -17.15 -53.70
N ASP A 875 -24.21 -17.69 -52.49
CA ASP A 875 -24.12 -19.12 -52.21
C ASP A 875 -25.23 -19.51 -51.23
N VAL A 876 -26.08 -20.47 -51.59
CA VAL A 876 -27.26 -20.86 -50.82
C VAL A 876 -27.20 -22.33 -50.42
N VAL A 877 -27.12 -22.60 -49.12
CA VAL A 877 -27.14 -23.96 -48.57
C VAL A 877 -28.43 -24.18 -47.80
N LEU A 878 -29.27 -25.12 -48.23
CA LEU A 878 -30.50 -25.51 -47.54
C LEU A 878 -30.39 -26.98 -47.10
N GLY A 879 -30.23 -27.22 -45.79
CA GLY A 879 -30.04 -28.57 -45.23
C GLY A 879 -31.08 -28.97 -44.19
N SER A 880 -31.80 -30.06 -44.40
CA SER A 880 -32.68 -30.66 -43.38
C SER A 880 -33.77 -29.73 -42.83
N ASN A 881 -34.30 -28.82 -43.65
CA ASN A 881 -35.37 -27.90 -43.25
C ASN A 881 -36.76 -28.47 -43.54
N SER A 882 -37.77 -27.90 -42.88
CA SER A 882 -39.19 -28.16 -43.12
C SER A 882 -39.87 -26.92 -43.69
N PHE A 883 -40.27 -26.96 -44.95
CA PHE A 883 -40.98 -25.91 -45.66
C PHE A 883 -42.45 -26.31 -45.83
N GLY A 884 -43.33 -25.88 -44.93
CA GLY A 884 -44.76 -26.05 -45.06
C GLY A 884 -45.46 -24.70 -45.12
N ASN A 885 -46.35 -24.49 -46.09
CA ASN A 885 -47.08 -23.24 -46.18
C ASN A 885 -48.55 -23.41 -45.80
N THR A 886 -48.88 -23.11 -44.54
CA THR A 886 -50.26 -23.09 -44.06
C THR A 886 -50.83 -21.68 -43.95
N HIS A 887 -50.25 -20.70 -44.65
CA HIS A 887 -50.73 -19.33 -44.62
C HIS A 887 -52.16 -19.27 -45.22
N PRO A 888 -53.12 -18.57 -44.60
CA PRO A 888 -54.52 -18.61 -45.03
C PRO A 888 -54.79 -17.90 -46.37
N ALA A 889 -53.87 -17.05 -46.83
CA ALA A 889 -54.04 -16.21 -48.02
C ALA A 889 -52.81 -16.24 -48.94
N ILE A 890 -52.27 -17.42 -49.25
CA ILE A 890 -51.10 -17.55 -50.14
C ILE A 890 -51.42 -16.97 -51.53
N VAL A 891 -50.52 -16.14 -52.06
CA VAL A 891 -50.65 -15.53 -53.39
C VAL A 891 -50.59 -16.61 -54.47
N PRO A 892 -51.48 -16.58 -55.49
CA PRO A 892 -51.41 -17.50 -56.63
C PRO A 892 -50.00 -17.52 -57.26
N GLY A 893 -49.48 -18.72 -57.50
CA GLY A 893 -48.13 -18.91 -58.05
C GLY A 893 -46.98 -18.79 -57.04
N ALA A 894 -47.24 -18.50 -55.76
CA ALA A 894 -46.21 -18.39 -54.72
C ALA A 894 -46.29 -19.51 -53.67
N GLY A 895 -45.47 -19.44 -52.62
CA GLY A 895 -45.65 -20.24 -51.41
C GLY A 895 -44.65 -21.37 -51.21
N GLY A 896 -43.67 -21.53 -52.10
CA GLY A 896 -42.55 -22.44 -51.94
C GLY A 896 -41.24 -21.71 -51.64
N VAL A 897 -40.13 -22.29 -52.11
CA VAL A 897 -38.80 -21.68 -52.10
C VAL A 897 -38.44 -21.18 -53.50
N ALA A 898 -38.00 -19.93 -53.62
CA ALA A 898 -37.63 -19.31 -54.88
C ALA A 898 -36.17 -18.81 -54.84
N LEU A 899 -35.33 -19.32 -55.72
CA LEU A 899 -33.98 -18.82 -55.96
C LEU A 899 -33.92 -18.18 -57.35
N GLU A 900 -33.52 -16.92 -57.43
CA GLU A 900 -33.68 -16.09 -58.62
C GLU A 900 -32.39 -15.33 -58.93
N THR A 901 -32.05 -15.25 -60.21
CA THR A 901 -31.12 -14.23 -60.72
C THR A 901 -31.88 -13.33 -61.69
N GLY A 902 -31.64 -12.03 -61.63
CA GLY A 902 -32.24 -11.00 -62.46
C GLY A 902 -31.35 -10.62 -63.65
N GLY A 903 -31.59 -9.44 -64.23
CA GLY A 903 -30.74 -8.92 -65.30
C GLY A 903 -29.30 -8.64 -64.85
N GLY A 904 -28.34 -8.81 -65.76
CA GLY A 904 -26.90 -8.62 -65.52
C GLY A 904 -26.10 -9.93 -65.53
N ALA A 905 -24.96 -9.94 -64.86
CA ALA A 905 -24.02 -11.07 -64.75
C ALA A 905 -23.99 -11.67 -63.33
N ALA A 906 -25.15 -11.76 -62.66
CA ALA A 906 -25.25 -12.30 -61.31
C ALA A 906 -24.87 -13.78 -61.26
N ALA A 907 -24.22 -14.21 -60.16
CA ALA A 907 -23.76 -15.58 -59.97
C ALA A 907 -24.39 -16.20 -58.72
N LEU A 908 -25.05 -17.35 -58.86
CA LEU A 908 -25.69 -18.09 -57.77
C LEU A 908 -25.20 -19.53 -57.73
N THR A 909 -24.67 -19.97 -56.59
CA THR A 909 -24.46 -21.38 -56.26
C THR A 909 -25.47 -21.88 -55.24
N TYR A 910 -25.84 -23.16 -55.29
CA TYR A 910 -26.72 -23.76 -54.28
C TYR A 910 -26.49 -25.26 -54.00
N ASP A 911 -26.68 -25.67 -52.75
CA ASP A 911 -26.85 -27.08 -52.32
C ASP A 911 -28.13 -27.20 -51.49
N ILE A 912 -29.12 -27.89 -52.04
CA ILE A 912 -30.44 -28.09 -51.43
C ILE A 912 -30.57 -29.58 -51.11
N SER A 913 -30.42 -29.93 -49.83
CA SER A 913 -30.40 -31.33 -49.41
C SER A 913 -31.24 -31.67 -48.18
N GLY A 914 -31.93 -32.81 -48.25
CA GLY A 914 -32.67 -33.37 -47.10
C GLY A 914 -33.86 -32.55 -46.61
N ASN A 915 -34.36 -31.60 -47.40
CA ASN A 915 -35.49 -30.74 -47.00
C ASN A 915 -36.84 -31.40 -47.31
N SER A 916 -37.87 -31.03 -46.55
CA SER A 916 -39.27 -31.35 -46.88
C SER A 916 -40.00 -30.09 -47.36
N PHE A 917 -40.80 -30.22 -48.42
CA PHE A 917 -41.60 -29.16 -49.02
C PHE A 917 -43.06 -29.61 -49.11
N ARG A 918 -43.98 -28.77 -48.63
CA ARG A 918 -45.42 -29.06 -48.72
C ARG A 918 -46.28 -27.81 -48.74
N ASP A 919 -47.47 -27.97 -49.31
CA ASP A 919 -48.59 -27.03 -49.31
C ASP A 919 -48.31 -25.69 -50.03
N ALA A 920 -47.36 -25.68 -50.97
CA ALA A 920 -47.14 -24.53 -51.86
C ALA A 920 -48.31 -24.34 -52.84
N VAL A 921 -48.67 -23.08 -53.15
CA VAL A 921 -49.64 -22.80 -54.21
C VAL A 921 -48.97 -22.85 -55.58
N GLY A 922 -47.86 -22.13 -55.77
CA GLY A 922 -46.94 -22.23 -56.89
C GLY A 922 -45.97 -23.39 -56.74
N SER A 923 -44.79 -23.28 -57.35
CA SER A 923 -43.80 -24.35 -57.29
C SER A 923 -43.26 -24.55 -55.86
N ALA A 924 -43.08 -25.80 -55.43
CA ALA A 924 -42.52 -26.08 -54.10
C ALA A 924 -41.06 -25.63 -54.00
N LEU A 925 -40.27 -25.88 -55.05
CA LEU A 925 -38.94 -25.32 -55.23
C LEU A 925 -38.82 -24.75 -56.65
N SER A 926 -38.37 -23.51 -56.77
CA SER A 926 -38.08 -22.84 -58.04
C SER A 926 -36.66 -22.30 -58.04
N VAL A 927 -35.92 -22.57 -59.11
CA VAL A 927 -34.64 -21.93 -59.42
C VAL A 927 -34.74 -21.29 -60.80
N GLN A 928 -34.55 -19.98 -60.85
CA GLN A 928 -34.72 -19.18 -62.06
C GLN A 928 -33.43 -18.43 -62.41
N GLU A 929 -32.92 -18.69 -63.60
CA GLU A 929 -31.97 -17.83 -64.30
C GLU A 929 -32.74 -16.78 -65.12
N GLY A 930 -32.48 -15.50 -64.84
CA GLY A 930 -33.21 -14.36 -65.42
C GLY A 930 -32.77 -14.02 -66.84
N VAL A 931 -33.11 -12.82 -67.32
CA VAL A 931 -32.81 -12.35 -68.70
C VAL A 931 -31.34 -11.94 -68.92
N GLY A 932 -30.44 -12.26 -67.98
CA GLY A 932 -29.05 -11.80 -67.97
C GLY A 932 -28.06 -12.72 -68.70
N THR A 933 -26.77 -12.53 -68.39
CA THR A 933 -25.64 -13.40 -68.76
C THR A 933 -25.05 -14.07 -67.51
N GLY A 934 -25.86 -14.25 -66.47
CA GLY A 934 -25.44 -14.77 -65.17
C GLY A 934 -25.14 -16.26 -65.18
N THR A 935 -24.65 -16.77 -64.04
CA THR A 935 -24.37 -18.19 -63.85
C THR A 935 -25.14 -18.73 -62.66
N VAL A 936 -25.89 -19.81 -62.85
CA VAL A 936 -26.61 -20.51 -61.80
C VAL A 936 -26.13 -21.96 -61.77
N SER A 937 -25.56 -22.42 -60.65
CA SER A 937 -25.03 -23.79 -60.52
C SER A 937 -25.43 -24.44 -59.21
N GLY A 938 -25.87 -25.69 -59.20
CA GLY A 938 -26.09 -26.35 -57.90
C GLY A 938 -26.70 -27.75 -57.92
N VAL A 939 -26.86 -28.31 -56.73
CA VAL A 939 -27.36 -29.66 -56.49
C VAL A 939 -28.66 -29.63 -55.70
N ILE A 940 -29.63 -30.45 -56.11
CA ILE A 940 -30.90 -30.69 -55.41
C ILE A 940 -30.99 -32.18 -55.11
N ARG A 941 -30.80 -32.58 -53.85
CA ARG A 941 -30.66 -34.00 -53.49
C ARG A 941 -31.40 -34.45 -52.24
N GLY A 942 -32.01 -35.63 -52.30
CA GLY A 942 -32.62 -36.26 -51.11
C GLY A 942 -33.77 -35.46 -50.48
N ASN A 943 -34.40 -34.55 -51.23
CA ASN A 943 -35.53 -33.76 -50.74
C ASN A 943 -36.85 -34.51 -50.92
N THR A 944 -37.85 -34.17 -50.10
CA THR A 944 -39.22 -34.69 -50.21
C THR A 944 -40.19 -33.55 -50.52
N VAL A 945 -40.85 -33.60 -51.67
CA VAL A 945 -41.89 -32.67 -52.10
C VAL A 945 -43.24 -33.38 -52.07
N GLY A 946 -44.18 -32.83 -51.31
CA GLY A 946 -45.52 -33.37 -51.13
C GLY A 946 -45.58 -34.60 -50.22
N VAL A 947 -46.79 -34.94 -49.80
CA VAL A 947 -47.08 -36.07 -48.91
C VAL A 947 -47.90 -37.12 -49.68
N ALA A 948 -47.45 -38.37 -49.65
CA ALA A 948 -48.13 -39.47 -50.34
C ALA A 948 -49.60 -39.59 -49.91
N GLY A 949 -50.51 -39.71 -50.86
CA GLY A 949 -51.96 -39.80 -50.64
C GLY A 949 -52.67 -38.50 -50.26
N PHE A 950 -51.96 -37.37 -50.07
CA PHE A 950 -52.59 -36.08 -49.77
C PHE A 950 -52.62 -35.19 -51.00
N ALA A 951 -53.79 -35.11 -51.64
CA ALA A 951 -54.03 -34.33 -52.86
C ALA A 951 -53.41 -32.92 -52.78
N ASN A 952 -52.62 -32.55 -53.80
CA ASN A 952 -52.08 -31.20 -54.00
C ASN A 952 -51.07 -30.73 -52.94
N SER A 953 -50.65 -31.61 -52.03
CA SER A 953 -49.73 -31.26 -50.94
C SER A 953 -48.31 -30.95 -51.38
N GLY A 954 -47.92 -31.24 -52.63
CA GLY A 954 -46.64 -30.78 -53.18
C GLY A 954 -46.76 -29.38 -53.74
N SER A 955 -47.72 -29.20 -54.67
CA SER A 955 -48.02 -27.90 -55.26
C SER A 955 -49.45 -27.86 -55.79
N GLN A 956 -50.20 -26.80 -55.47
CA GLN A 956 -51.61 -26.67 -55.88
C GLN A 956 -51.79 -26.20 -57.33
N GLN A 957 -50.88 -25.40 -57.87
CA GLN A 957 -50.95 -24.80 -59.22
C GLN A 957 -49.64 -24.93 -60.01
N GLY A 958 -48.52 -25.14 -59.33
CA GLY A 958 -47.17 -25.16 -59.90
C GLY A 958 -46.53 -26.55 -59.97
N SER A 959 -45.21 -26.55 -60.16
CA SER A 959 -44.41 -27.78 -60.27
C SER A 959 -43.88 -28.22 -58.91
N GLY A 960 -43.49 -29.49 -58.78
CA GLY A 960 -42.73 -29.91 -57.61
C GLY A 960 -41.38 -29.19 -57.55
N ILE A 961 -40.58 -29.38 -58.59
CA ILE A 961 -39.30 -28.67 -58.80
C ILE A 961 -39.36 -27.96 -60.15
N SER A 962 -39.08 -26.67 -60.17
CA SER A 962 -39.06 -25.83 -61.38
C SER A 962 -37.68 -25.25 -61.59
N LEU A 963 -37.09 -25.51 -62.76
CA LEU A 963 -35.78 -25.03 -63.17
C LEU A 963 -35.94 -24.31 -64.50
N THR A 964 -35.82 -22.98 -64.48
CA THR A 964 -36.14 -22.12 -65.64
C THR A 964 -34.94 -21.22 -65.96
N SER A 965 -34.51 -21.22 -67.22
CA SER A 965 -33.51 -20.27 -67.75
C SER A 965 -34.12 -19.45 -68.87
N VAL A 966 -34.10 -18.13 -68.70
CA VAL A 966 -34.82 -17.20 -69.58
C VAL A 966 -33.85 -16.45 -70.49
N GLY A 967 -32.66 -16.10 -69.99
CA GLY A 967 -31.71 -15.22 -70.65
C GLY A 967 -30.63 -15.91 -71.48
N ALA A 968 -29.49 -15.22 -71.58
CA ALA A 968 -28.29 -15.68 -72.27
C ALA A 968 -27.24 -16.27 -71.29
N GLY A 969 -27.60 -16.45 -70.01
CA GLY A 969 -26.73 -17.03 -69.00
C GLY A 969 -26.64 -18.56 -69.08
N SER A 970 -26.12 -19.16 -68.02
CA SER A 970 -25.99 -20.61 -67.91
C SER A 970 -26.60 -21.14 -66.61
N HIS A 971 -27.38 -22.22 -66.72
CA HIS A 971 -27.86 -22.98 -65.58
C HIS A 971 -27.32 -24.42 -65.62
N THR A 972 -26.51 -24.81 -64.64
CA THR A 972 -26.00 -26.19 -64.49
C THR A 972 -26.55 -26.80 -63.21
N VAL A 973 -27.17 -27.99 -63.28
CA VAL A 973 -27.88 -28.56 -62.13
C VAL A 973 -27.89 -30.07 -62.10
N ALA A 974 -27.74 -30.63 -60.90
CA ALA A 974 -27.99 -32.05 -60.63
C ALA A 974 -29.20 -32.21 -59.70
N VAL A 975 -30.24 -32.89 -60.15
CA VAL A 975 -31.45 -33.24 -59.40
C VAL A 975 -31.43 -34.74 -59.13
N THR A 976 -31.07 -35.15 -57.92
CA THR A 976 -30.83 -36.56 -57.62
C THR A 976 -31.47 -37.10 -56.34
N GLY A 977 -32.08 -38.27 -56.39
CA GLY A 977 -32.58 -38.94 -55.18
C GLY A 977 -33.74 -38.22 -54.47
N ASN A 978 -34.49 -37.35 -55.15
CA ASN A 978 -35.61 -36.63 -54.57
C ASN A 978 -36.91 -37.45 -54.69
N GLN A 979 -37.83 -37.25 -53.75
CA GLN A 979 -39.20 -37.76 -53.82
C GLN A 979 -40.14 -36.60 -54.16
N VAL A 980 -40.87 -36.69 -55.27
CA VAL A 980 -41.77 -35.63 -55.73
C VAL A 980 -43.16 -36.20 -55.95
N ARG A 981 -44.13 -35.69 -55.19
CA ARG A 981 -45.53 -36.12 -55.26
C ARG A 981 -46.48 -34.93 -55.26
N GLN A 982 -47.72 -35.16 -55.67
CA GLN A 982 -48.85 -34.27 -55.44
C GLN A 982 -48.67 -32.86 -56.02
N TYR A 983 -48.08 -32.77 -57.22
CA TYR A 983 -47.89 -31.54 -57.98
C TYR A 983 -48.97 -31.37 -59.07
N ASN A 984 -49.30 -30.13 -59.43
CA ASN A 984 -50.39 -29.82 -60.37
C ASN A 984 -49.96 -29.22 -61.72
N ASN A 985 -48.67 -28.95 -61.91
CA ASN A 985 -48.09 -28.63 -63.21
C ASN A 985 -47.16 -29.76 -63.69
N GLN A 986 -45.90 -29.78 -63.24
CA GLN A 986 -44.92 -30.82 -63.59
C GLN A 986 -44.23 -31.34 -62.34
N GLY A 987 -43.75 -32.59 -62.34
CA GLY A 987 -42.96 -33.10 -61.22
C GLY A 987 -41.62 -32.37 -61.14
N VAL A 988 -40.85 -32.49 -62.22
CA VAL A 988 -39.63 -31.70 -62.49
C VAL A 988 -39.80 -30.99 -63.83
N LEU A 989 -39.80 -29.66 -63.81
CA LEU A 989 -39.78 -28.82 -65.01
C LEU A 989 -38.35 -28.35 -65.29
N LEU A 990 -37.89 -28.59 -66.50
CA LEU A 990 -36.68 -28.03 -67.09
C LEU A 990 -37.11 -27.14 -68.25
N GLN A 991 -36.93 -25.83 -68.15
CA GLN A 991 -37.31 -24.90 -69.20
C GLN A 991 -36.14 -24.00 -69.58
N ILE A 992 -35.95 -23.79 -70.88
CA ILE A 992 -34.99 -22.82 -71.40
C ILE A 992 -35.52 -22.10 -72.64
N GLY A 993 -35.32 -20.78 -72.66
CA GLY A 993 -35.84 -19.84 -73.66
C GLY A 993 -36.79 -18.83 -73.02
N ASP A 994 -37.16 -17.78 -73.77
CA ASP A 994 -38.11 -16.76 -73.32
C ASP A 994 -39.18 -16.48 -74.38
N ALA A 995 -40.38 -16.11 -73.93
CA ALA A 995 -41.46 -15.62 -74.78
C ALA A 995 -41.25 -14.16 -75.26
N SER A 996 -40.36 -13.38 -74.62
CA SER A 996 -40.25 -11.92 -74.80
C SER A 996 -38.89 -11.38 -75.30
N ALA A 997 -37.75 -11.93 -74.90
CA ALA A 997 -36.41 -11.35 -75.17
C ALA A 997 -35.47 -12.23 -76.02
N GLY A 998 -35.83 -13.48 -76.31
CA GLY A 998 -34.97 -14.47 -76.97
C GLY A 998 -33.91 -15.02 -76.00
N GLY A 999 -33.95 -16.31 -75.71
CA GLY A 999 -33.06 -16.98 -74.75
C GLY A 999 -32.03 -17.85 -75.45
N ASN A 1000 -30.78 -17.37 -75.56
CA ASN A 1000 -29.66 -18.10 -76.17
C ASN A 1000 -28.64 -18.59 -75.13
N GLY A 1001 -29.12 -18.91 -73.93
CA GLY A 1001 -28.31 -19.43 -72.83
C GLY A 1001 -27.97 -20.91 -72.94
N THR A 1002 -27.40 -21.46 -71.86
CA THR A 1002 -27.08 -22.88 -71.72
C THR A 1002 -27.81 -23.50 -70.53
N LEU A 1003 -28.46 -24.65 -70.72
CA LEU A 1003 -29.01 -25.47 -69.63
C LEU A 1003 -28.35 -26.84 -69.62
N ASN A 1004 -27.63 -27.16 -68.55
CA ASN A 1004 -27.07 -28.49 -68.30
C ASN A 1004 -27.79 -29.11 -67.10
N ALA A 1005 -28.51 -30.21 -67.31
CA ALA A 1005 -29.29 -30.83 -66.25
C ALA A 1005 -29.03 -32.35 -66.19
N THR A 1006 -28.69 -32.86 -65.01
CA THR A 1006 -28.68 -34.30 -64.72
C THR A 1006 -29.82 -34.59 -63.75
N VAL A 1007 -30.75 -35.46 -64.16
CA VAL A 1007 -31.93 -35.83 -63.37
C VAL A 1007 -31.92 -37.34 -63.19
N THR A 1008 -31.52 -37.83 -62.02
CA THR A 1008 -31.27 -39.27 -61.76
C THR A 1008 -31.81 -39.73 -60.42
N SER A 1009 -32.14 -41.00 -60.29
CA SER A 1009 -32.54 -41.61 -59.00
C SER A 1009 -33.76 -40.96 -58.31
N ASN A 1010 -34.56 -40.14 -59.00
CA ASN A 1010 -35.72 -39.49 -58.40
C ASN A 1010 -36.94 -40.41 -58.42
N VAL A 1011 -37.81 -40.27 -57.42
CA VAL A 1011 -39.14 -40.91 -57.38
C VAL A 1011 -40.19 -39.84 -57.63
N ILE A 1012 -40.87 -39.91 -58.77
CA ILE A 1012 -41.89 -38.94 -59.19
C ILE A 1012 -43.19 -39.70 -59.40
N ALA A 1013 -44.17 -39.47 -58.54
CA ALA A 1013 -45.39 -40.26 -58.53
C ALA A 1013 -46.58 -39.47 -57.98
N GLU A 1014 -47.79 -40.01 -58.12
CA GLU A 1014 -49.00 -39.45 -57.54
C GLU A 1014 -49.19 -37.95 -57.86
N PRO A 1015 -49.33 -37.56 -59.15
CA PRO A 1015 -49.65 -36.17 -59.48
C PRO A 1015 -50.95 -35.73 -58.78
N GLY A 1016 -51.08 -34.42 -58.54
CA GLY A 1016 -52.24 -33.86 -57.85
C GLY A 1016 -53.53 -33.95 -58.67
N THR A 1017 -54.58 -33.25 -58.23
CA THR A 1017 -55.94 -33.41 -58.77
C THR A 1017 -56.39 -32.34 -59.79
N ALA A 1018 -55.58 -31.32 -60.07
CA ALA A 1018 -55.91 -30.32 -61.10
C ALA A 1018 -56.17 -30.96 -62.49
N PRO A 1019 -57.12 -30.46 -63.31
CA PRO A 1019 -57.48 -31.05 -64.60
C PRO A 1019 -56.52 -30.68 -65.74
N THR A 1020 -55.29 -30.28 -65.42
CA THR A 1020 -54.24 -29.91 -66.37
C THR A 1020 -53.38 -31.12 -66.71
N ALA A 1021 -52.85 -31.16 -67.94
CA ALA A 1021 -51.90 -32.18 -68.34
C ALA A 1021 -50.62 -32.08 -67.48
N LYS A 1022 -50.32 -33.15 -66.76
CA LYS A 1022 -49.14 -33.25 -65.92
C LYS A 1022 -48.12 -34.15 -66.57
N ASN A 1023 -46.86 -33.80 -66.41
CA ASN A 1023 -45.75 -34.68 -66.73
C ASN A 1023 -44.87 -34.88 -65.51
N GLY A 1024 -44.25 -36.05 -65.42
CA GLY A 1024 -43.31 -36.37 -64.34
C GLY A 1024 -42.05 -35.55 -64.50
N ILE A 1025 -41.40 -35.69 -65.65
CA ILE A 1025 -40.26 -34.86 -66.06
C ILE A 1025 -40.61 -34.18 -67.39
N HIS A 1026 -40.53 -32.85 -67.42
CA HIS A 1026 -40.81 -32.05 -68.61
C HIS A 1026 -39.61 -31.19 -68.98
N LEU A 1027 -38.99 -31.49 -70.12
CA LEU A 1027 -38.07 -30.59 -70.80
C LEU A 1027 -38.82 -29.74 -71.83
N ASN A 1028 -38.74 -28.42 -71.70
CA ASN A 1028 -39.36 -27.46 -72.59
C ASN A 1028 -38.31 -26.47 -73.11
N ALA A 1029 -37.72 -26.76 -74.27
CA ALA A 1029 -36.58 -26.04 -74.81
C ALA A 1029 -36.92 -25.26 -76.09
N GLY A 1030 -36.61 -23.96 -76.10
CA GLY A 1030 -36.92 -23.00 -77.16
C GLY A 1030 -38.40 -22.59 -77.15
N LEU A 1031 -38.72 -21.31 -76.94
CA LEU A 1031 -40.07 -20.78 -76.75
C LEU A 1031 -40.56 -19.90 -77.90
N ILE A 1032 -39.66 -19.18 -78.59
CA ILE A 1032 -39.96 -18.33 -79.75
C ILE A 1032 -39.04 -18.63 -80.95
N THR A 1033 -39.41 -18.15 -82.14
CA THR A 1033 -38.77 -18.50 -83.42
C THR A 1033 -37.28 -18.13 -83.53
N SER A 1034 -36.79 -17.17 -82.75
CA SER A 1034 -35.39 -16.76 -82.70
C SER A 1034 -34.53 -17.54 -81.70
N ASP A 1035 -35.13 -18.41 -80.87
CA ASP A 1035 -34.40 -19.11 -79.82
C ASP A 1035 -33.43 -20.15 -80.40
N ASN A 1036 -32.17 -20.05 -79.97
CA ASN A 1036 -31.07 -20.98 -80.22
C ASN A 1036 -30.30 -21.38 -78.93
N PRO A 1037 -30.97 -21.75 -77.83
CA PRO A 1037 -30.29 -22.19 -76.62
C PRO A 1037 -29.59 -23.54 -76.82
N GLN A 1038 -28.57 -23.76 -75.99
CA GLN A 1038 -27.83 -25.03 -75.93
C GLN A 1038 -28.25 -25.80 -74.68
N VAL A 1039 -28.78 -27.01 -74.87
CA VAL A 1039 -29.29 -27.82 -73.78
C VAL A 1039 -28.55 -29.14 -73.73
N CYS A 1040 -28.09 -29.54 -72.56
CA CYS A 1040 -27.68 -30.90 -72.27
C CYS A 1040 -28.55 -31.46 -71.16
N VAL A 1041 -29.25 -32.56 -71.41
CA VAL A 1041 -30.06 -33.22 -70.37
C VAL A 1041 -29.72 -34.69 -70.28
N ASP A 1042 -29.40 -35.14 -69.07
CA ASP A 1042 -29.14 -36.52 -68.73
C ASP A 1042 -30.26 -37.05 -67.82
N LEU A 1043 -31.27 -37.69 -68.42
CA LEU A 1043 -32.47 -38.18 -67.73
C LEU A 1043 -32.36 -39.67 -67.44
N GLY A 1044 -32.03 -40.01 -66.19
CA GLY A 1044 -31.91 -41.39 -65.74
C GLY A 1044 -30.61 -42.07 -66.17
N GLY A 1045 -30.51 -43.37 -65.95
CA GLY A 1045 -29.30 -44.15 -66.16
C GLY A 1045 -29.47 -45.60 -65.70
N PRO A 1046 -28.42 -46.42 -65.79
CA PRO A 1046 -28.52 -47.83 -65.40
C PRO A 1046 -28.75 -48.00 -63.88
N GLY A 1047 -29.52 -49.03 -63.53
CA GLY A 1047 -29.69 -49.46 -62.14
C GLY A 1047 -30.25 -48.36 -61.23
N SER A 1048 -29.49 -47.98 -60.21
CA SER A 1048 -29.89 -46.99 -59.21
C SER A 1048 -29.97 -45.55 -59.75
N LEU A 1049 -29.43 -45.27 -60.94
CA LEU A 1049 -29.50 -43.95 -61.57
C LEU A 1049 -30.83 -43.70 -62.28
N ALA A 1050 -31.63 -44.75 -62.54
CA ALA A 1050 -32.94 -44.63 -63.16
C ALA A 1050 -33.90 -43.81 -62.29
N ASN A 1051 -34.63 -42.87 -62.89
CA ASN A 1051 -35.77 -42.26 -62.20
C ASN A 1051 -36.95 -43.25 -62.20
N ALA A 1052 -37.69 -43.29 -61.10
CA ALA A 1052 -38.95 -44.01 -61.00
C ALA A 1052 -40.10 -43.01 -61.22
N VAL A 1053 -40.64 -42.96 -62.44
CA VAL A 1053 -41.75 -42.07 -62.79
C VAL A 1053 -43.01 -42.89 -63.03
N THR A 1054 -44.04 -42.70 -62.20
CA THR A 1054 -45.26 -43.51 -62.26
C THR A 1054 -46.52 -42.65 -62.20
N GLY A 1055 -47.46 -42.92 -63.11
CA GLY A 1055 -48.80 -42.31 -63.12
C GLY A 1055 -48.82 -40.79 -63.30
N SER A 1056 -47.70 -40.20 -63.75
CA SER A 1056 -47.46 -38.77 -63.84
C SER A 1056 -48.09 -38.13 -65.09
N GLY A 1057 -48.45 -38.93 -66.10
CA GLY A 1057 -49.14 -38.52 -67.34
C GLY A 1057 -50.67 -38.36 -67.24
N SER A 1058 -51.19 -37.90 -66.10
CA SER A 1058 -52.63 -37.74 -65.87
C SER A 1058 -53.15 -36.33 -66.23
N GLY A 1059 -54.47 -36.14 -66.27
CA GLY A 1059 -55.11 -34.82 -66.35
C GLY A 1059 -55.23 -34.18 -67.75
N GLY A 1060 -54.93 -34.88 -68.85
CA GLY A 1060 -55.22 -34.37 -70.19
C GLY A 1060 -54.48 -35.09 -71.34
N ALA A 1061 -54.86 -34.81 -72.59
CA ALA A 1061 -54.35 -35.51 -73.78
C ALA A 1061 -52.85 -35.30 -74.07
N ALA A 1062 -52.22 -34.31 -73.43
CA ALA A 1062 -50.78 -34.01 -73.56
C ALA A 1062 -49.95 -34.47 -72.34
N GLY A 1063 -50.57 -35.15 -71.36
CA GLY A 1063 -49.90 -35.65 -70.16
C GLY A 1063 -49.15 -36.95 -70.44
N THR A 1064 -47.88 -36.99 -70.06
CA THR A 1064 -47.00 -38.17 -70.18
C THR A 1064 -46.03 -38.22 -69.02
N ASP A 1065 -45.53 -39.38 -68.63
CA ASP A 1065 -44.53 -39.47 -67.55
C ASP A 1065 -43.25 -38.69 -67.91
N LEU A 1066 -42.78 -38.82 -69.15
CA LEU A 1066 -41.63 -38.10 -69.70
C LEU A 1066 -42.05 -37.27 -70.91
N ARG A 1067 -41.80 -35.95 -70.87
CA ARG A 1067 -42.08 -35.05 -71.99
C ARG A 1067 -40.84 -34.26 -72.38
N LEU A 1068 -40.41 -34.39 -73.63
CA LEU A 1068 -39.28 -33.64 -74.17
C LEU A 1068 -39.75 -32.82 -75.37
N ARG A 1069 -39.61 -31.49 -75.28
CA ARG A 1069 -39.89 -30.56 -76.38
C ARG A 1069 -38.62 -29.84 -76.79
N GLN A 1070 -38.20 -30.06 -78.03
CA GLN A 1070 -37.24 -29.23 -78.74
C GLN A 1070 -38.00 -28.37 -79.75
N ARG A 1071 -37.70 -27.07 -79.80
CA ARG A 1071 -38.30 -26.15 -80.77
C ARG A 1071 -37.25 -25.23 -81.39
N PHE A 1072 -37.51 -24.82 -82.63
CA PHE A 1072 -36.72 -23.82 -83.37
C PHE A 1072 -35.25 -24.23 -83.50
N LEU A 1073 -34.30 -23.32 -83.34
CA LEU A 1073 -32.86 -23.59 -83.53
C LEU A 1073 -32.21 -24.30 -82.34
N THR A 1074 -32.95 -24.48 -81.24
CA THR A 1074 -32.49 -25.14 -80.02
C THR A 1074 -31.85 -26.50 -80.29
N THR A 1075 -30.69 -26.75 -79.70
CA THR A 1075 -30.05 -28.07 -79.71
C THR A 1075 -30.22 -28.72 -78.35
N VAL A 1076 -30.79 -29.93 -78.33
CA VAL A 1076 -30.95 -30.75 -77.12
C VAL A 1076 -30.03 -31.95 -77.20
N ARG A 1077 -28.93 -31.92 -76.45
CA ARG A 1077 -27.98 -33.01 -76.34
C ARG A 1077 -28.43 -34.00 -75.26
N LEU A 1078 -28.57 -35.25 -75.67
CA LEU A 1078 -28.91 -36.39 -74.83
C LEU A 1078 -27.71 -37.34 -74.79
N PRO A 1079 -26.94 -37.40 -73.68
CA PRO A 1079 -25.73 -38.22 -73.60
C PRO A 1079 -26.01 -39.69 -73.89
N GLY A 1080 -25.34 -40.28 -74.89
CA GLY A 1080 -25.55 -41.67 -75.30
C GLY A 1080 -26.67 -41.93 -76.32
N TYR A 1081 -27.43 -40.91 -76.74
CA TYR A 1081 -28.42 -41.05 -77.81
C TYR A 1081 -27.73 -41.25 -79.17
N ALA A 1082 -28.18 -42.23 -79.96
CA ALA A 1082 -27.60 -42.56 -81.26
C ALA A 1082 -28.60 -42.42 -82.43
N GLY A 1083 -29.82 -41.95 -82.16
CA GLY A 1083 -30.86 -41.79 -83.18
C GLY A 1083 -30.69 -40.51 -84.01
N GLY A 1084 -31.58 -40.35 -85.01
CA GLY A 1084 -31.58 -39.17 -85.88
C GLY A 1084 -32.11 -37.92 -85.16
N ASN A 1085 -31.66 -36.74 -85.59
CA ASN A 1085 -32.01 -35.48 -84.92
C ASN A 1085 -33.49 -35.10 -84.92
N ALA A 1086 -34.26 -35.70 -85.82
CA ALA A 1086 -35.70 -35.52 -85.94
C ALA A 1086 -36.55 -36.71 -85.51
N ASP A 1087 -35.94 -37.76 -84.96
CA ASP A 1087 -36.62 -39.02 -84.64
C ASP A 1087 -37.20 -39.02 -83.23
N ASN A 1088 -38.41 -38.46 -83.10
CA ASN A 1088 -39.14 -38.42 -81.82
C ASN A 1088 -39.39 -39.83 -81.24
N ALA A 1089 -39.60 -40.85 -82.08
CA ALA A 1089 -39.84 -42.20 -81.60
C ALA A 1089 -38.59 -42.81 -80.97
N ALA A 1090 -37.42 -42.62 -81.60
CA ALA A 1090 -36.15 -43.04 -81.05
C ALA A 1090 -35.80 -42.29 -79.76
N VAL A 1091 -36.12 -40.99 -79.65
CA VAL A 1091 -35.93 -40.23 -78.40
C VAL A 1091 -36.77 -40.82 -77.27
N VAL A 1092 -38.05 -41.09 -77.52
CA VAL A 1092 -38.92 -41.72 -76.51
C VAL A 1092 -38.39 -43.09 -76.09
N ALA A 1093 -38.02 -43.95 -77.03
CA ALA A 1093 -37.48 -45.28 -76.72
C ALA A 1093 -36.17 -45.20 -75.92
N PHE A 1094 -35.31 -44.23 -76.25
CA PHE A 1094 -34.07 -43.97 -75.53
C PHE A 1094 -34.34 -43.55 -74.07
N GLU A 1095 -35.22 -42.59 -73.85
CA GLU A 1095 -35.55 -42.11 -72.50
C GLU A 1095 -36.27 -43.17 -71.66
N GLN A 1096 -37.17 -43.95 -72.26
CA GLN A 1096 -37.85 -45.06 -71.60
C GLN A 1096 -36.89 -46.15 -71.13
N ALA A 1097 -35.86 -46.47 -71.93
CA ALA A 1097 -34.87 -47.48 -71.57
C ALA A 1097 -33.97 -47.07 -70.39
N ARG A 1098 -33.90 -45.77 -70.09
CA ARG A 1098 -33.04 -45.19 -69.05
C ARG A 1098 -33.76 -44.88 -67.74
N ASN A 1099 -35.09 -45.07 -67.71
CA ASN A 1099 -35.92 -44.77 -66.55
C ASN A 1099 -36.70 -46.03 -66.14
N GLY A 1100 -36.95 -46.18 -64.84
CA GLY A 1100 -37.59 -47.36 -64.27
C GLY A 1100 -39.11 -47.36 -64.46
N GLY A 1101 -39.72 -48.55 -64.57
CA GLY A 1101 -41.18 -48.72 -64.56
C GLY A 1101 -41.90 -48.53 -65.90
N THR A 1102 -41.18 -48.51 -67.03
CA THR A 1102 -41.73 -48.28 -68.38
C THR A 1102 -42.61 -47.01 -68.47
N PRO A 1103 -42.05 -45.82 -68.19
CA PRO A 1103 -42.82 -44.57 -68.21
C PRO A 1103 -43.38 -44.29 -69.61
N THR A 1104 -44.57 -43.70 -69.67
CA THR A 1104 -45.11 -43.14 -70.93
C THR A 1104 -44.25 -41.95 -71.38
N GLY A 1105 -43.95 -41.86 -72.68
CA GLY A 1105 -43.05 -40.82 -73.20
C GLY A 1105 -43.62 -40.10 -74.42
N LEU A 1106 -43.36 -38.81 -74.52
CA LEU A 1106 -43.66 -38.01 -75.70
C LEU A 1106 -42.52 -37.02 -75.99
N ALA A 1107 -41.89 -37.22 -77.15
CA ALA A 1107 -40.95 -36.28 -77.72
C ALA A 1107 -41.61 -35.47 -78.85
N GLN A 1108 -41.29 -34.19 -78.92
CA GLN A 1108 -41.69 -33.31 -80.00
C GLN A 1108 -40.49 -32.45 -80.41
N ASN A 1109 -40.20 -32.41 -81.71
CA ASN A 1109 -39.17 -31.59 -82.30
C ASN A 1109 -39.77 -30.62 -83.35
N ALA A 1110 -39.06 -29.53 -83.61
CA ALA A 1110 -39.35 -28.62 -84.71
C ALA A 1110 -38.02 -28.13 -85.31
N VAL A 1111 -37.36 -29.00 -86.07
CA VAL A 1111 -36.03 -28.76 -86.63
C VAL A 1111 -36.13 -27.75 -87.79
N ALA A 1112 -35.47 -26.61 -87.65
CA ALA A 1112 -35.44 -25.56 -88.68
C ALA A 1112 -34.35 -25.83 -89.75
N THR A 1113 -34.51 -25.25 -90.94
CA THR A 1113 -33.48 -25.23 -91.98
C THR A 1113 -32.27 -24.42 -91.49
N GLY A 1114 -31.20 -25.11 -91.05
CA GLY A 1114 -29.98 -24.46 -90.57
C GLY A 1114 -29.35 -25.10 -89.32
N GLY A 1115 -30.02 -26.07 -88.67
CA GLY A 1115 -29.48 -26.81 -87.51
C GLY A 1115 -30.45 -26.90 -86.33
N GLY A 1116 -30.11 -27.71 -85.33
CA GLY A 1116 -30.93 -27.99 -84.13
C GLY A 1116 -31.40 -29.45 -84.03
N GLY A 1117 -32.31 -29.71 -83.08
CA GLY A 1117 -32.90 -31.03 -82.84
C GLY A 1117 -32.31 -31.79 -81.65
N PHE A 1118 -32.65 -33.07 -81.54
CA PHE A 1118 -32.08 -33.96 -80.53
C PHE A 1118 -30.75 -34.52 -81.01
N VAL A 1119 -29.70 -34.51 -80.20
CA VAL A 1119 -28.37 -35.01 -80.62
C VAL A 1119 -27.73 -35.86 -79.54
N GLY A 1120 -26.94 -36.87 -79.96
CA GLY A 1120 -26.03 -37.56 -79.06
C GLY A 1120 -24.82 -36.71 -78.68
N GLY A 1121 -24.07 -37.14 -77.68
CA GLY A 1121 -22.75 -36.56 -77.39
C GLY A 1121 -22.21 -36.90 -76.01
N ALA A 1122 -21.19 -36.13 -75.58
CA ALA A 1122 -20.57 -36.26 -74.27
C ALA A 1122 -21.55 -35.97 -73.12
N GLY A 1123 -21.20 -36.46 -71.93
CA GLY A 1123 -21.96 -36.23 -70.70
C GLY A 1123 -22.20 -34.75 -70.41
N CYS A 1124 -23.28 -34.46 -69.70
CA CYS A 1124 -23.60 -33.09 -69.33
C CYS A 1124 -22.59 -32.57 -68.29
N PRO A 1125 -22.14 -31.30 -68.42
CA PRO A 1125 -21.42 -30.62 -67.36
C PRO A 1125 -22.14 -30.80 -66.02
N GLN A 1126 -21.38 -31.08 -64.97
CA GLN A 1126 -21.88 -31.22 -63.61
C GLN A 1126 -21.69 -29.89 -62.86
N PRO A 1127 -22.59 -29.57 -61.91
CA PRO A 1127 -22.59 -28.30 -61.18
C PRO A 1127 -21.40 -28.09 -60.24
#